data_AF-A0A164XXQ9-F1
#
_entry.id   AF-A0A164XXQ9-F1
#
_cell.length_a   1.000
_cell.length_b   1.000
_cell.length_c   1.000
_cell.angle_alpha   90.00
_cell.angle_beta   90.00
_cell.angle_gamma   90.00
#
_symmetry.space_group_name_H-M   'P 1'
#
loop_
_entity.id
_entity.type
_entity.pdbx_description
1 polymer ?
#
loop_
_entity_poly.entity_id
_entity_poly.type
_entity_poly.pdbx_seq_one_letter_code
_entity_poly.pdbx_strand_id
1 'polypeptide(L)'
;MEGSMNENLLRKVQTATDVEEKVTLKDRIWIETKKMWIVAGPAIFTRFSTAGVTVISLAFIGHIGSTELAAYALVSTVLLRFANGILVGMASALETLCGQSYGANQYDMLGVYLQRSWLILFLCSVALLPVFIFTTPILIALGQDEIIAEVAGTISLWLIPVIFSYAVSYTCQMFLQAQSKNMIIAYLALLSLATHVFLSWFLIVKYNFGLSGAMISTILAFWIPNIGQLVYLFGGWCPDTWKGFSMLAFKDLWPIIKLSLSSGVMLCLELWYSTILILLTGNMKNAEVAIDALSICLNINGWEMMIALGFLAAASVRVSNELGRGSSEAAKFAIWQIVLTSSAIGFLLFLFFLFFRGRLAYIFTESIDVAAAVADLSPLLACSILLNSIQPVLSGVAVGAGWQSTVAYVNIACYYLIGIPVGVVLGYVLDLQVKGVWIGMLFGTLIQTIALMIITCKTDWEKQVKRLSMSHSVYAVPVLQLSHPTGSFNIRSKLTCFHRKFSSKVSSNVPSTSFISSSHQPDYPASLSPPASQSVAAIVFGDASHSRLYPLTKRRSDGAIPIAGNYRLIDGVVSNCINSNITKIYALTQKNSTSLNSHISRAYSGACLANEGFVEMIAAYQSADDKDWFQGTADAVRRCLWVLEEYPVAEFLLLPGHHLYKMDYQKLIEAHRDNNADVTLAVSSSMRCRDPSYVNVRVGKENQVVEFIKCQGKPPIHSKLEESIMVIDDAHDTFPSMGIYVINRVVMIKLLREYFPKSNHFRSDVIPGAIALGLKVQAYKFDGYWEDMRSIESFYHANMESTKMTDMPYNFYDRDFPLYTLPRHLPPSIITDAAIKNSIIGDGCILSNCRIKNSILGMRTRVGDKAIIEDSVVMGSDIYQSVTDDREGTATSIPIGIGEGSHIRKAIVDKNSRIGKNVMIVNKDNVEEGGSEAKGYIITAGIVVILKGAVIEDGTVL
;
A
#
# COMPACT_ATOMS: atom_id res chain seq x y z
N MET A 1 17.56 8.41 35.04
CA MET A 1 18.13 7.28 34.26
C MET A 1 17.63 7.28 32.82
N GLU A 2 16.61 8.07 32.47
CA GLU A 2 16.10 8.33 31.11
C GLU A 2 16.83 9.52 30.43
N GLY A 3 17.31 10.50 31.20
CA GLY A 3 18.17 11.58 30.68
C GLY A 3 19.44 11.09 29.98
N SER A 4 20.10 10.04 30.51
CA SER A 4 21.26 9.45 29.83
C SER A 4 20.87 8.59 28.63
N MET A 5 19.62 8.15 28.52
CA MET A 5 19.14 7.31 27.43
C MET A 5 18.71 8.17 26.22
N ASN A 6 18.09 9.33 26.47
CA ASN A 6 17.75 10.31 25.44
C ASN A 6 18.96 11.09 24.93
N GLU A 7 19.92 11.45 25.79
CA GLU A 7 21.22 11.93 25.31
C GLU A 7 21.96 10.85 24.53
N ASN A 8 21.92 9.58 24.93
CA ASN A 8 22.53 8.50 24.16
C ASN A 8 21.81 8.24 22.82
N LEU A 9 20.50 8.51 22.70
CA LEU A 9 19.73 8.40 21.45
C LEU A 9 19.98 9.58 20.52
N LEU A 10 19.97 10.82 21.03
CA LEU A 10 20.32 12.01 20.25
C LEU A 10 21.78 11.97 19.82
N ARG A 11 22.69 11.55 20.72
CA ARG A 11 24.10 11.33 20.39
C ARG A 11 24.28 10.15 19.44
N LYS A 12 23.43 9.10 19.46
CA LYS A 12 23.40 8.03 18.44
C LYS A 12 22.89 8.48 17.08
N VAL A 13 21.88 9.35 17.03
CA VAL A 13 21.36 9.90 15.76
C VAL A 13 22.36 10.90 15.17
N GLN A 14 22.96 11.73 16.02
CA GLN A 14 23.96 12.72 15.62
C GLN A 14 25.31 12.06 15.27
N THR A 15 25.71 10.99 15.97
CA THR A 15 26.84 10.15 15.53
C THR A 15 26.50 9.32 14.30
N ALA A 16 25.25 8.90 14.06
CA ALA A 16 24.90 8.20 12.81
C ALA A 16 24.99 9.13 11.59
N THR A 17 24.59 10.39 11.72
CA THR A 17 24.75 11.42 10.67
C THR A 17 26.20 11.90 10.53
N ASP A 18 26.94 12.08 11.63
CA ASP A 18 28.37 12.49 11.59
C ASP A 18 29.31 11.34 11.16
N VAL A 19 28.90 10.07 11.32
CA VAL A 19 29.66 8.91 10.84
C VAL A 19 29.50 8.75 9.33
N GLU A 20 28.32 9.02 8.76
CA GLU A 20 28.10 8.90 7.30
C GLU A 20 28.93 9.89 6.47
N GLU A 21 29.32 11.04 7.03
CA GLU A 21 30.22 12.02 6.40
C GLU A 21 31.73 11.70 6.56
N LYS A 22 32.11 10.69 7.36
CA LYS A 22 33.52 10.29 7.58
C LYS A 22 33.89 8.86 7.17
N VAL A 23 32.96 8.09 6.58
CA VAL A 23 33.29 6.72 6.09
C VAL A 23 34.01 6.82 4.74
N THR A 24 35.25 6.33 4.66
CA THR A 24 35.99 6.31 3.40
C THR A 24 35.31 5.40 2.37
N LEU A 25 35.51 5.64 1.07
CA LEU A 25 34.95 4.78 0.00
C LEU A 25 35.35 3.30 0.21
N LYS A 26 36.58 3.05 0.68
CA LYS A 26 37.09 1.71 1.00
C LYS A 26 36.24 1.03 2.07
N ASP A 27 35.88 1.74 3.13
CA ASP A 27 35.07 1.21 4.21
C ASP A 27 33.63 0.96 3.75
N ARG A 28 33.06 1.85 2.93
CA ARG A 28 31.73 1.62 2.31
C ARG A 28 31.70 0.37 1.43
N ILE A 29 32.71 0.19 0.57
CA ILE A 29 32.86 -1.01 -0.27
C ILE A 29 32.98 -2.26 0.61
N TRP A 30 33.81 -2.22 1.66
CA TRP A 30 34.01 -3.36 2.55
C TRP A 30 32.73 -3.76 3.29
N ILE A 31 31.99 -2.78 3.83
CA ILE A 31 30.72 -3.02 4.53
C ILE A 31 29.71 -3.66 3.59
N GLU A 32 29.52 -3.12 2.39
CA GLU A 32 28.55 -3.66 1.43
C GLU A 32 28.97 -5.03 0.91
N THR A 33 30.26 -5.23 0.65
CA THR A 33 30.82 -6.54 0.27
C THR A 33 30.54 -7.59 1.34
N LYS A 34 30.72 -7.25 2.62
CA LYS A 34 30.41 -8.16 3.74
C LYS A 34 28.91 -8.51 3.78
N LYS A 35 28.02 -7.51 3.66
CA LYS A 35 26.57 -7.73 3.67
C LYS A 35 26.12 -8.60 2.49
N MET A 36 26.68 -8.37 1.29
CA MET A 36 26.43 -9.19 0.11
C MET A 36 26.85 -10.65 0.35
N TRP A 37 28.08 -10.90 0.82
CA TRP A 37 28.58 -12.27 1.02
C TRP A 37 27.87 -13.04 2.12
N ILE A 38 27.30 -12.36 3.12
CA ILE A 38 26.42 -12.98 4.13
C ILE A 38 25.19 -13.63 3.48
N VAL A 39 24.74 -13.13 2.32
CA VAL A 39 23.62 -13.70 1.56
C VAL A 39 24.12 -14.63 0.45
N ALA A 40 25.03 -14.14 -0.40
CA ALA A 40 25.50 -14.86 -1.59
C ALA A 40 26.16 -16.20 -1.23
N GLY A 41 27.12 -16.22 -0.31
CA GLY A 41 27.90 -17.44 0.00
C GLY A 41 27.02 -18.62 0.44
N PRO A 42 26.18 -18.45 1.48
CA PRO A 42 25.24 -19.49 1.89
C PRO A 42 24.24 -19.87 0.79
N ALA A 43 23.73 -18.91 0.02
CA ALA A 43 22.81 -19.19 -1.08
C ALA A 43 23.47 -20.06 -2.16
N ILE A 44 24.70 -19.74 -2.57
CA ILE A 44 25.49 -20.55 -3.52
C ILE A 44 25.60 -21.98 -3.01
N PHE A 45 26.02 -22.15 -1.75
CA PHE A 45 26.16 -23.47 -1.15
C PHE A 45 24.84 -24.25 -1.11
N THR A 46 23.74 -23.61 -0.70
CA THR A 46 22.41 -24.24 -0.70
C THR A 46 21.99 -24.68 -2.09
N ARG A 47 22.25 -23.87 -3.13
CA ARG A 47 21.94 -24.22 -4.52
C ARG A 47 22.77 -25.41 -5.00
N PHE A 48 24.08 -25.43 -4.73
CA PHE A 48 24.95 -26.58 -4.99
C PHE A 48 24.48 -27.85 -4.29
N SER A 49 24.15 -27.76 -2.99
CA SER A 49 23.64 -28.91 -2.23
C SER A 49 22.34 -29.46 -2.82
N THR A 50 21.39 -28.58 -3.15
CA THR A 50 20.11 -29.00 -3.75
C THR A 50 20.30 -29.66 -5.11
N ALA A 51 21.18 -29.11 -5.97
CA ALA A 51 21.54 -29.75 -7.23
C ALA A 51 22.23 -31.11 -7.02
N GLY A 52 23.09 -31.21 -5.99
CA GLY A 52 23.77 -32.44 -5.60
C GLY A 52 22.80 -33.58 -5.26
N VAL A 53 21.68 -33.29 -4.59
CA VAL A 53 20.64 -34.30 -4.29
C VAL A 53 20.13 -34.97 -5.58
N THR A 54 19.82 -34.19 -6.62
CA THR A 54 19.36 -34.73 -7.90
C THR A 54 20.45 -35.56 -8.59
N VAL A 55 21.71 -35.10 -8.59
CA VAL A 55 22.84 -35.82 -9.20
C VAL A 55 23.10 -37.14 -8.48
N ILE A 56 23.09 -37.15 -7.14
CA ILE A 56 23.28 -38.36 -6.34
C ILE A 56 22.15 -39.35 -6.60
N SER A 57 20.90 -38.89 -6.59
CA SER A 57 19.74 -39.74 -6.88
C SER A 57 19.86 -40.38 -8.26
N LEU A 58 20.23 -39.60 -9.28
CA LEU A 58 20.44 -40.09 -10.63
C LEU A 58 21.54 -41.17 -10.70
N ALA A 59 22.68 -40.93 -10.04
CA ALA A 59 23.80 -41.87 -10.01
C ALA A 59 23.41 -43.22 -9.37
N PHE A 60 22.72 -43.19 -8.22
CA PHE A 60 22.30 -44.42 -7.55
C PHE A 60 21.18 -45.16 -8.31
N ILE A 61 20.23 -44.43 -8.93
CA ILE A 61 19.18 -45.04 -9.75
C ILE A 61 19.78 -45.68 -11.01
N GLY A 62 20.84 -45.10 -11.57
CA GLY A 62 21.59 -45.68 -12.69
C GLY A 62 22.15 -47.08 -12.41
N HIS A 63 22.45 -47.40 -11.16
CA HIS A 63 22.89 -48.74 -10.74
C HIS A 63 21.73 -49.73 -10.53
N ILE A 64 20.48 -49.27 -10.52
CA ILE A 64 19.29 -50.13 -10.43
C ILE A 64 18.96 -50.69 -11.81
N GLY A 65 18.90 -49.82 -12.82
CA GLY A 65 18.58 -50.19 -14.19
C GLY A 65 18.51 -49.00 -15.14
N SER A 66 18.70 -49.27 -16.43
CA SER A 66 18.68 -48.24 -17.48
C SER A 66 17.28 -47.65 -17.69
N THR A 67 16.23 -48.45 -17.51
CA THR A 67 14.83 -48.02 -17.62
C THR A 67 14.47 -47.03 -16.50
N GLU A 68 14.81 -47.36 -15.24
CA GLU A 68 14.57 -46.52 -14.07
C GLU A 68 15.35 -45.22 -14.16
N LEU A 69 16.59 -45.27 -14.66
CA LEU A 69 17.43 -44.11 -14.89
C LEU A 69 16.78 -43.16 -15.91
N ALA A 70 16.36 -43.67 -17.07
CA ALA A 70 15.71 -42.89 -18.11
C ALA A 70 14.40 -42.27 -17.62
N ALA A 71 13.57 -43.07 -16.92
CA ALA A 71 12.32 -42.60 -16.34
C ALA A 71 12.54 -41.51 -15.28
N TYR A 72 13.50 -41.69 -14.35
CA TYR A 72 13.82 -40.69 -13.33
C TYR A 72 14.36 -39.40 -13.93
N ALA A 73 15.27 -39.52 -14.91
CA ALA A 73 15.83 -38.38 -15.62
C ALA A 73 14.71 -37.59 -16.32
N LEU A 74 13.80 -38.26 -17.01
CA LEU A 74 12.66 -37.65 -17.67
C LEU A 74 11.76 -36.90 -16.69
N VAL A 75 11.33 -37.55 -15.59
CA VAL A 75 10.47 -36.91 -14.58
C VAL A 75 11.18 -35.74 -13.89
N SER A 76 12.45 -35.89 -13.54
CA SER A 76 13.20 -34.87 -12.81
C SER A 76 13.55 -33.65 -13.67
N THR A 77 13.90 -33.86 -14.93
CA THR A 77 14.32 -32.78 -15.84
C THR A 77 13.16 -32.07 -16.52
N VAL A 78 12.03 -32.76 -16.71
CA VAL A 78 10.83 -32.18 -17.35
C VAL A 78 9.80 -31.78 -16.30
N LEU A 79 9.17 -32.73 -15.61
CA LEU A 79 8.03 -32.46 -14.72
C LEU A 79 8.45 -31.68 -13.47
N LEU A 80 9.48 -32.16 -12.76
CA LEU A 80 9.91 -31.52 -11.51
C LEU A 80 10.52 -30.14 -11.78
N ARG A 81 11.28 -29.99 -12.87
CA ARG A 81 11.84 -28.70 -13.29
C ARG A 81 10.75 -27.70 -13.71
N PHE A 82 9.69 -28.16 -14.38
CA PHE A 82 8.52 -27.34 -14.70
C PHE A 82 7.82 -26.83 -13.44
N ALA A 83 7.51 -27.73 -12.49
CA ALA A 83 6.89 -27.36 -11.22
C ALA A 83 7.80 -26.44 -10.37
N ASN A 84 9.09 -26.73 -10.31
CA ASN A 84 10.09 -25.90 -9.63
C ASN A 84 10.10 -24.48 -10.20
N GLY A 85 10.15 -24.31 -11.52
CA GLY A 85 10.16 -22.98 -12.16
C GLY A 85 8.97 -22.11 -11.76
N ILE A 86 7.76 -22.69 -11.72
CA ILE A 86 6.54 -22.00 -11.30
C ILE A 86 6.63 -21.64 -9.82
N LEU A 87 6.94 -22.61 -8.96
CA LEU A 87 6.88 -22.43 -7.51
C LEU A 87 8.00 -21.51 -6.99
N VAL A 88 9.23 -21.62 -7.50
CA VAL A 88 10.33 -20.70 -7.14
C VAL A 88 10.05 -19.28 -7.65
N GLY A 89 9.46 -19.18 -8.85
CA GLY A 89 9.05 -17.90 -9.41
C GLY A 89 7.99 -17.23 -8.56
N MET A 90 6.92 -17.94 -8.21
CA MET A 90 5.87 -17.39 -7.34
C MET A 90 6.36 -17.07 -5.93
N ALA A 91 7.29 -17.86 -5.39
CA ALA A 91 7.91 -17.61 -4.09
C ALA A 91 8.71 -16.30 -4.07
N SER A 92 9.40 -15.94 -5.15
CA SER A 92 10.28 -14.75 -5.19
C SER A 92 9.57 -13.41 -4.96
N ALA A 93 8.25 -13.35 -5.12
CA ALA A 93 7.48 -12.18 -4.68
C ALA A 93 7.58 -11.95 -3.15
N LEU A 94 7.74 -13.02 -2.36
CA LEU A 94 7.97 -12.93 -0.92
C LEU A 94 9.31 -12.26 -0.60
N GLU A 95 10.33 -12.45 -1.44
CA GLU A 95 11.64 -11.82 -1.23
C GLU A 95 11.52 -10.29 -1.32
N THR A 96 10.77 -9.77 -2.30
CA THR A 96 10.40 -8.35 -2.40
C THR A 96 9.69 -7.88 -1.15
N LEU A 97 8.60 -8.57 -0.76
CA LEU A 97 7.72 -8.14 0.33
C LEU A 97 8.42 -8.18 1.69
N CYS A 98 9.06 -9.31 2.02
CA CYS A 98 9.80 -9.47 3.27
C CYS A 98 11.01 -8.54 3.32
N GLY A 99 11.76 -8.39 2.23
CA GLY A 99 12.94 -7.53 2.20
C GLY A 99 12.60 -6.05 2.34
N GLN A 100 11.60 -5.56 1.60
CA GLN A 100 11.14 -4.17 1.72
C GLN A 100 10.54 -3.89 3.10
N SER A 101 9.78 -4.82 3.66
CA SER A 101 9.23 -4.69 5.01
C SER A 101 10.30 -4.75 6.10
N TYR A 102 11.31 -5.60 5.92
CA TYR A 102 12.46 -5.71 6.84
C TYR A 102 13.27 -4.42 6.84
N GLY A 103 13.56 -3.86 5.66
CA GLY A 103 14.22 -2.56 5.50
C GLY A 103 13.43 -1.42 6.15
N ALA A 104 12.09 -1.47 6.07
CA ALA A 104 11.19 -0.49 6.66
C ALA A 104 10.96 -0.69 8.18
N ASN A 105 11.64 -1.64 8.83
CA ASN A 105 11.43 -2.06 10.22
C ASN A 105 10.00 -2.55 10.54
N GLN A 106 9.26 -3.04 9.54
CA GLN A 106 7.93 -3.62 9.71
C GLN A 106 8.02 -5.14 9.98
N TYR A 107 8.73 -5.51 11.04
CA TYR A 107 9.07 -6.90 11.32
C TYR A 107 7.85 -7.83 11.46
N ASP A 108 6.77 -7.35 12.09
CA ASP A 108 5.55 -8.14 12.31
C ASP A 108 4.88 -8.61 11.00
N MET A 109 5.04 -7.86 9.92
CA MET A 109 4.42 -8.18 8.62
C MET A 109 5.13 -9.31 7.88
N LEU A 110 6.41 -9.59 8.16
CA LEU A 110 7.15 -10.66 7.49
C LEU A 110 6.48 -12.02 7.71
N GLY A 111 6.09 -12.33 8.95
CA GLY A 111 5.40 -13.57 9.29
C GLY A 111 4.03 -13.70 8.61
N VAL A 112 3.34 -12.57 8.39
CA VAL A 112 2.06 -12.53 7.68
C VAL A 112 2.28 -12.78 6.19
N TYR A 113 3.28 -12.15 5.56
CA TYR A 113 3.61 -12.40 4.15
C TYR A 113 4.07 -13.83 3.89
N LEU A 114 4.82 -14.43 4.82
CA LEU A 114 5.19 -15.84 4.77
C LEU A 114 3.94 -16.74 4.74
N GLN A 115 2.97 -16.51 5.63
CA GLN A 115 1.72 -17.27 5.67
C GLN A 115 0.88 -17.08 4.40
N ARG A 116 0.78 -15.85 3.88
CA ARG A 116 0.10 -15.57 2.61
C ARG A 116 0.73 -16.33 1.45
N SER A 117 2.07 -16.38 1.42
CA SER A 117 2.82 -17.11 0.39
C SER A 117 2.62 -18.61 0.52
N TRP A 118 2.57 -19.18 1.73
CA TRP A 118 2.22 -20.58 1.93
C TRP A 118 0.84 -20.93 1.38
N LEU A 119 -0.18 -20.09 1.62
CA LEU A 119 -1.52 -20.31 1.07
C LEU A 119 -1.50 -20.32 -0.46
N ILE A 120 -0.87 -19.31 -1.07
CA ILE A 120 -0.80 -19.17 -2.53
C ILE A 120 -0.04 -20.33 -3.16
N LEU A 121 1.15 -20.66 -2.64
CA LEU A 121 1.97 -21.73 -3.20
C LEU A 121 1.37 -23.10 -2.96
N PHE A 122 0.71 -23.34 -1.82
CA PHE A 122 -0.01 -24.59 -1.57
C PHE A 122 -1.11 -24.82 -2.61
N LEU A 123 -1.94 -23.79 -2.88
CA LEU A 123 -2.96 -23.87 -3.92
C LEU A 123 -2.37 -24.09 -5.32
N CYS A 124 -1.23 -23.46 -5.61
CA CYS A 124 -0.51 -23.69 -6.86
C CYS A 124 0.02 -25.14 -6.95
N SER A 125 0.61 -25.68 -5.88
CA SER A 125 1.05 -27.08 -5.82
C SER A 125 -0.11 -28.05 -6.05
N VAL A 126 -1.29 -27.78 -5.47
CA VAL A 126 -2.51 -28.56 -5.72
C VAL A 126 -2.91 -28.50 -7.19
N ALA A 127 -2.88 -27.32 -7.81
CA ALA A 127 -3.20 -27.15 -9.22
C ALA A 127 -2.23 -27.88 -10.17
N LEU A 128 -1.00 -28.15 -9.74
CA LEU A 128 0.00 -28.90 -10.50
C LEU A 128 -0.15 -30.43 -10.37
N LEU A 129 -0.91 -30.95 -9.40
CA LEU A 129 -1.06 -32.39 -9.17
C LEU A 129 -1.53 -33.20 -10.38
N PRO A 130 -2.48 -32.72 -11.21
CA PRO A 130 -2.91 -33.48 -12.38
C PRO A 130 -1.74 -33.86 -13.31
N VAL A 131 -0.74 -32.97 -13.46
CA VAL A 131 0.44 -33.25 -14.30
C VAL A 131 1.25 -34.43 -13.76
N PHE A 132 1.27 -34.63 -12.43
CA PHE A 132 2.03 -35.70 -11.80
C PHE A 132 1.22 -37.01 -11.66
N ILE A 133 -0.09 -36.91 -11.50
CA ILE A 133 -0.98 -38.07 -11.40
C ILE A 133 -1.15 -38.73 -12.76
N PHE A 134 -1.24 -37.93 -13.83
CA PHE A 134 -1.46 -38.41 -15.20
C PHE A 134 -0.16 -38.50 -16.01
N THR A 135 0.99 -38.65 -15.37
CA THR A 135 2.30 -38.68 -16.06
C THR A 135 2.39 -39.79 -17.11
N THR A 136 1.98 -41.03 -16.79
CA THR A 136 2.02 -42.14 -17.76
C THR A 136 1.24 -41.84 -19.04
N PRO A 137 -0.07 -41.51 -18.99
CA PRO A 137 -0.80 -41.22 -20.22
C PRO A 137 -0.30 -39.95 -20.92
N ILE A 138 0.22 -38.95 -20.20
CA ILE A 138 0.83 -37.77 -20.81
C ILE A 138 2.08 -38.15 -21.61
N LEU A 139 2.97 -38.97 -21.04
CA LEU A 139 4.21 -39.38 -21.71
C LEU A 139 3.94 -40.31 -22.91
N ILE A 140 2.99 -41.23 -22.79
CA ILE A 140 2.55 -42.06 -23.92
C ILE A 140 1.97 -41.19 -25.03
N ALA A 141 1.14 -40.19 -24.69
CA ALA A 141 0.59 -39.25 -25.68
C ALA A 141 1.68 -38.39 -26.35
N LEU A 142 2.80 -38.13 -25.66
CA LEU A 142 3.98 -37.45 -26.20
C LEU A 142 4.92 -38.40 -26.97
N GLY A 143 4.55 -39.68 -27.14
CA GLY A 143 5.30 -40.68 -27.92
C GLY A 143 6.47 -41.32 -27.19
N GLN A 144 6.51 -41.29 -25.85
CA GLN A 144 7.51 -42.04 -25.08
C GLN A 144 7.20 -43.54 -25.06
N ASP A 145 8.24 -44.35 -24.88
CA ASP A 145 8.13 -45.80 -24.69
C ASP A 145 7.21 -46.15 -23.51
N GLU A 146 6.34 -47.14 -23.69
CA GLU A 146 5.32 -47.50 -22.69
C GLU A 146 5.94 -47.92 -21.36
N ILE A 147 7.02 -48.69 -21.38
CA ILE A 147 7.69 -49.19 -20.16
C ILE A 147 8.34 -48.03 -19.41
N ILE A 148 9.02 -47.13 -20.13
CA ILE A 148 9.61 -45.92 -19.53
C ILE A 148 8.50 -45.02 -18.95
N ALA A 149 7.37 -44.86 -19.66
CA ALA A 149 6.25 -44.05 -19.23
C ALA A 149 5.53 -44.61 -17.98
N GLU A 150 5.41 -45.93 -17.84
CA GLU A 150 4.86 -46.58 -16.64
C GLU A 150 5.76 -46.38 -15.41
N VAL A 151 7.07 -46.59 -15.55
CA VAL A 151 8.04 -46.35 -14.47
C VAL A 151 8.09 -44.87 -14.11
N ALA A 152 8.05 -43.97 -15.10
CA ALA A 152 7.97 -42.53 -14.90
C ALA A 152 6.69 -42.11 -14.15
N GLY A 153 5.55 -42.75 -14.43
CA GLY A 153 4.32 -42.57 -13.67
C GLY A 153 4.50 -42.91 -12.20
N THR A 154 5.13 -44.05 -11.91
CA THR A 154 5.41 -44.48 -10.53
C THR A 154 6.31 -43.47 -9.82
N ILE A 155 7.41 -43.05 -10.44
CA ILE A 155 8.34 -42.05 -9.90
C ILE A 155 7.64 -40.71 -9.67
N SER A 156 6.80 -40.29 -10.61
CA SER A 156 6.06 -39.03 -10.54
C SER A 156 5.15 -38.97 -9.31
N LEU A 157 4.44 -40.06 -8.99
CA LEU A 157 3.62 -40.15 -7.79
C LEU A 157 4.45 -40.04 -6.51
N TRP A 158 5.64 -40.67 -6.47
CA TRP A 158 6.57 -40.54 -5.35
C TRP A 158 7.10 -39.11 -5.17
N LEU A 159 7.15 -38.30 -6.22
CA LEU A 159 7.66 -36.93 -6.16
C LEU A 159 6.57 -35.89 -5.78
N ILE A 160 5.31 -36.28 -5.63
CA ILE A 160 4.24 -35.36 -5.16
C ILE A 160 4.61 -34.68 -3.82
N PRO A 161 5.10 -35.39 -2.78
CA PRO A 161 5.57 -34.76 -1.56
C PRO A 161 6.70 -33.74 -1.77
N VAL A 162 7.54 -33.91 -2.79
CA VAL A 162 8.62 -32.95 -3.11
C VAL A 162 8.05 -31.63 -3.63
N ILE A 163 6.97 -31.66 -4.41
CA ILE A 163 6.29 -30.44 -4.89
C ILE A 163 5.79 -29.59 -3.71
N PHE A 164 5.12 -30.22 -2.74
CA PHE A 164 4.65 -29.51 -1.55
C PHE A 164 5.80 -29.01 -0.67
N SER A 165 6.93 -29.72 -0.70
CA SER A 165 8.14 -29.30 0.00
C SER A 165 8.65 -27.95 -0.53
N TYR A 166 8.51 -27.66 -1.83
CA TYR A 166 8.99 -26.40 -2.44
C TYR A 166 8.27 -25.17 -1.90
N ALA A 167 6.97 -25.28 -1.59
CA ALA A 167 6.21 -24.19 -0.99
C ALA A 167 6.86 -23.73 0.32
N VAL A 168 7.19 -24.67 1.21
CA VAL A 168 7.86 -24.38 2.48
C VAL A 168 9.31 -23.96 2.23
N SER A 169 10.03 -24.69 1.39
CA SER A 169 11.46 -24.48 1.18
C SER A 169 11.78 -23.08 0.69
N TYR A 170 11.16 -22.64 -0.41
CA TYR A 170 11.48 -21.34 -1.00
C TYR A 170 11.02 -20.19 -0.12
N THR A 171 9.81 -20.28 0.46
CA THR A 171 9.26 -19.18 1.24
C THR A 171 9.97 -19.00 2.59
N CYS A 172 10.30 -20.09 3.29
CA CYS A 172 11.10 -20.02 4.51
C CYS A 172 12.52 -19.53 4.24
N GLN A 173 13.15 -19.98 3.14
CA GLN A 173 14.46 -19.47 2.73
C GLN A 173 14.42 -17.97 2.49
N MET A 174 13.45 -17.47 1.70
CA MET A 174 13.32 -16.05 1.38
C MET A 174 12.98 -15.20 2.62
N PHE A 175 12.16 -15.73 3.54
CA PHE A 175 11.89 -15.10 4.83
C PHE A 175 13.17 -14.96 5.67
N LEU A 176 14.00 -16.00 5.76
CA LEU A 176 15.26 -15.98 6.50
C LEU A 176 16.34 -15.13 5.79
N GLN A 177 16.35 -15.16 4.45
CA GLN A 177 17.26 -14.39 3.60
C GLN A 177 17.06 -12.89 3.74
N ALA A 178 15.81 -12.41 3.71
CA ALA A 178 15.48 -11.01 3.94
C ALA A 178 16.09 -10.46 5.26
N GLN A 179 16.20 -11.33 6.27
CA GLN A 179 16.73 -11.02 7.61
C GLN A 179 18.24 -11.29 7.75
N SER A 180 18.93 -11.66 6.67
CA SER A 180 20.35 -12.08 6.69
C SER A 180 20.66 -13.31 7.56
N LYS A 181 19.66 -14.16 7.85
CA LYS A 181 19.81 -15.41 8.62
C LYS A 181 20.12 -16.60 7.72
N ASN A 182 21.10 -16.46 6.82
CA ASN A 182 21.33 -17.43 5.75
C ASN A 182 22.09 -18.69 6.18
N MET A 183 22.89 -18.59 7.25
CA MET A 183 23.75 -19.70 7.70
C MET A 183 22.96 -20.95 8.10
N ILE A 184 21.78 -20.79 8.73
CA ILE A 184 20.94 -21.93 9.08
C ILE A 184 20.44 -22.68 7.83
N ILE A 185 20.16 -21.95 6.75
CA ILE A 185 19.76 -22.54 5.47
C ILE A 185 20.89 -23.41 4.91
N ALA A 186 22.13 -22.91 4.95
CA ALA A 186 23.30 -23.65 4.49
C ALA A 186 23.59 -24.89 5.34
N TYR A 187 23.53 -24.78 6.68
CA TYR A 187 23.76 -25.94 7.56
C TYR A 187 22.72 -27.05 7.36
N LEU A 188 21.45 -26.68 7.20
CA LEU A 188 20.39 -27.63 6.93
C LEU A 188 20.53 -28.28 5.54
N ALA A 189 20.98 -27.52 4.54
CA ALA A 189 21.29 -28.06 3.22
C ALA A 189 22.50 -29.03 3.26
N LEU A 190 23.53 -28.75 4.05
CA LEU A 190 24.67 -29.67 4.24
C LEU A 190 24.22 -30.96 4.93
N LEU A 191 23.44 -30.84 6.00
CA LEU A 191 22.90 -31.98 6.74
C LEU A 191 22.07 -32.87 5.81
N SER A 192 21.16 -32.27 5.04
CA SER A 192 20.34 -32.99 4.08
C SER A 192 21.18 -33.75 3.04
N LEU A 193 22.18 -33.10 2.44
CA LEU A 193 23.04 -33.74 1.45
C LEU A 193 23.81 -34.93 2.04
N ALA A 194 24.40 -34.76 3.22
CA ALA A 194 25.13 -35.82 3.90
C ALA A 194 24.21 -37.01 4.24
N THR A 195 23.02 -36.73 4.77
CA THR A 195 22.01 -37.75 5.04
C THR A 195 21.54 -38.44 3.76
N HIS A 196 21.37 -37.69 2.66
CA HIS A 196 20.95 -38.23 1.38
C HIS A 196 21.99 -39.17 0.77
N VAL A 197 23.28 -38.83 0.81
CA VAL A 197 24.37 -39.73 0.38
C VAL A 197 24.34 -41.02 1.19
N PHE A 198 24.28 -40.90 2.52
CA PHE A 198 24.25 -42.05 3.43
C PHE A 198 23.02 -42.93 3.19
N LEU A 199 21.82 -42.36 3.11
CA LEU A 199 20.58 -43.10 2.90
C LEU A 199 20.50 -43.73 1.51
N SER A 200 21.00 -43.07 0.48
CA SER A 200 21.03 -43.63 -0.87
C SER A 200 21.95 -44.86 -0.91
N TRP A 201 23.14 -44.78 -0.31
CA TRP A 201 23.99 -45.95 -0.14
C TRP A 201 23.32 -47.04 0.71
N PHE A 202 22.76 -46.68 1.86
CA PHE A 202 22.20 -47.64 2.81
C PHE A 202 20.96 -48.37 2.26
N LEU A 203 20.01 -47.65 1.69
CA LEU A 203 18.75 -48.22 1.21
C LEU A 203 18.93 -48.97 -0.12
N ILE A 204 19.75 -48.44 -1.02
CA ILE A 204 19.88 -48.98 -2.39
C ILE A 204 20.97 -50.05 -2.45
N VAL A 205 22.16 -49.79 -1.88
CA VAL A 205 23.30 -50.72 -1.97
C VAL A 205 23.29 -51.75 -0.85
N LYS A 206 23.01 -51.36 0.40
CA LYS A 206 23.08 -52.28 1.54
C LYS A 206 21.81 -53.13 1.71
N TYR A 207 20.63 -52.50 1.59
CA TYR A 207 19.33 -53.16 1.78
C TYR A 207 18.63 -53.57 0.47
N ASN A 208 19.13 -53.15 -0.70
CA ASN A 208 18.56 -53.47 -2.02
C ASN A 208 17.07 -53.12 -2.16
N PHE A 209 16.62 -52.00 -1.60
CA PHE A 209 15.22 -51.54 -1.71
C PHE A 209 14.87 -50.96 -3.10
N GLY A 210 15.79 -51.01 -4.05
CA GLY A 210 15.59 -50.59 -5.43
C GLY A 210 15.07 -49.15 -5.54
N LEU A 211 14.14 -48.93 -6.48
CA LEU A 211 13.59 -47.61 -6.79
C LEU A 211 12.91 -46.95 -5.58
N SER A 212 12.18 -47.72 -4.78
CA SER A 212 11.54 -47.23 -3.55
C SER A 212 12.55 -46.68 -2.55
N GLY A 213 13.72 -47.34 -2.41
CA GLY A 213 14.82 -46.85 -1.57
C GLY A 213 15.36 -45.49 -2.04
N ALA A 214 15.53 -45.32 -3.36
CA ALA A 214 15.94 -44.04 -3.95
C ALA A 214 14.90 -42.93 -3.73
N MET A 215 13.61 -43.23 -3.90
CA MET A 215 12.54 -42.25 -3.71
C MET A 215 12.42 -41.81 -2.25
N ILE A 216 12.50 -42.74 -1.29
CA ILE A 216 12.50 -42.41 0.15
C ILE A 216 13.68 -41.49 0.50
N SER A 217 14.89 -41.83 0.04
CA SER A 217 16.09 -41.01 0.27
C SER A 217 15.93 -39.60 -0.31
N THR A 218 15.36 -39.49 -1.52
CA THR A 218 15.12 -38.21 -2.21
C THR A 218 14.10 -37.35 -1.45
N ILE A 219 12.96 -37.92 -1.07
CA ILE A 219 11.90 -37.20 -0.34
C ILE A 219 12.44 -36.67 0.98
N LEU A 220 13.17 -37.49 1.74
CA LEU A 220 13.78 -37.07 2.99
C LEU A 220 14.78 -35.92 2.77
N ALA A 221 15.59 -35.98 1.71
CA ALA A 221 16.53 -34.91 1.38
C ALA A 221 15.82 -33.56 1.14
N PHE A 222 14.66 -33.56 0.47
CA PHE A 222 13.88 -32.33 0.27
C PHE A 222 13.14 -31.87 1.54
N TRP A 223 12.74 -32.77 2.42
CA TRP A 223 11.96 -32.43 3.63
C TRP A 223 12.80 -32.10 4.86
N ILE A 224 14.01 -32.66 5.01
CA ILE A 224 14.90 -32.39 6.15
C ILE A 224 15.18 -30.88 6.32
N PRO A 225 15.57 -30.12 5.26
CA PRO A 225 15.77 -28.69 5.38
C PRO A 225 14.49 -27.94 5.76
N ASN A 226 13.34 -28.38 5.23
CA ASN A 226 12.07 -27.72 5.49
C ASN A 226 11.62 -27.90 6.94
N ILE A 227 11.72 -29.13 7.48
CA ILE A 227 11.43 -29.41 8.88
C ILE A 227 12.37 -28.61 9.77
N GLY A 228 13.68 -28.59 9.46
CA GLY A 228 14.65 -27.79 10.20
C GLY A 228 14.35 -26.29 10.19
N GLN A 229 13.94 -25.74 9.03
CA GLN A 229 13.56 -24.33 8.90
C GLN A 229 12.28 -24.01 9.67
N LEU A 230 11.27 -24.89 9.65
CA LEU A 230 10.05 -24.74 10.43
C LEU A 230 10.32 -24.83 11.93
N VAL A 231 11.19 -25.75 12.38
CA VAL A 231 11.64 -25.83 13.78
C VAL A 231 12.34 -24.55 14.18
N TYR A 232 13.24 -24.03 13.34
CA TYR A 232 13.93 -22.76 13.59
C TYR A 232 12.96 -21.56 13.65
N LEU A 233 11.92 -21.57 12.82
CA LEU A 233 10.89 -20.53 12.81
C LEU A 233 10.01 -20.59 14.08
N PHE A 234 9.50 -21.79 14.41
CA PHE A 234 8.53 -21.97 15.49
C PHE A 234 9.16 -22.05 16.88
N GLY A 235 10.42 -22.45 17.00
CA GLY A 235 11.10 -22.53 18.30
C GLY A 235 11.66 -21.20 18.80
N GLY A 236 11.22 -20.07 18.24
CA GLY A 236 11.46 -18.74 18.81
C GLY A 236 12.75 -18.05 18.38
N TRP A 237 13.51 -18.59 17.41
CA TRP A 237 14.73 -17.95 16.91
C TRP A 237 14.48 -16.75 15.98
N CYS A 238 13.21 -16.46 15.65
CA CYS A 238 12.77 -15.29 14.89
C CYS A 238 11.68 -14.49 15.65
N PRO A 239 11.97 -14.00 16.87
CA PRO A 239 10.93 -13.48 17.77
C PRO A 239 10.30 -12.17 17.27
N ASP A 240 11.02 -11.36 16.51
CA ASP A 240 10.52 -10.07 16.00
C ASP A 240 9.73 -10.21 14.71
N THR A 241 10.02 -11.24 13.91
CA THR A 241 9.48 -11.42 12.56
C THR A 241 8.44 -12.53 12.45
N TRP A 242 8.40 -13.45 13.43
CA TRP A 242 7.39 -14.49 13.52
C TRP A 242 6.67 -14.44 14.88
N LYS A 243 5.42 -13.98 14.85
CA LYS A 243 4.52 -13.90 16.03
C LYS A 243 3.48 -15.02 16.11
N GLY A 244 3.59 -16.03 15.23
CA GLY A 244 2.62 -17.12 15.09
C GLY A 244 1.60 -16.90 13.97
N PHE A 245 0.63 -17.82 13.89
CA PHE A 245 -0.42 -17.78 12.87
C PHE A 245 -1.37 -16.60 13.07
N SER A 246 -1.77 -15.95 11.98
CA SER A 246 -2.61 -14.76 12.01
C SER A 246 -3.72 -14.82 10.97
N MET A 247 -4.93 -14.40 11.35
CA MET A 247 -6.05 -14.25 10.41
C MET A 247 -5.80 -13.16 9.35
N LEU A 248 -4.80 -12.29 9.56
CA LEU A 248 -4.36 -11.31 8.57
C LEU A 248 -3.79 -11.97 7.30
N ALA A 249 -3.39 -13.25 7.39
CA ALA A 249 -2.96 -14.04 6.25
C ALA A 249 -4.07 -14.27 5.20
N PHE A 250 -5.35 -14.09 5.54
CA PHE A 250 -6.47 -14.27 4.60
C PHE A 250 -7.03 -12.96 4.05
N LYS A 251 -6.50 -11.80 4.46
CA LYS A 251 -6.92 -10.49 3.96
C LYS A 251 -6.01 -10.01 2.83
N ASP A 252 -6.60 -9.28 1.88
CA ASP A 252 -5.89 -8.59 0.78
C ASP A 252 -4.91 -9.49 0.01
N LEU A 253 -5.33 -10.70 -0.36
CA LEU A 253 -4.50 -11.66 -1.08
C LEU A 253 -4.27 -11.29 -2.56
N TRP A 254 -5.22 -10.60 -3.19
CA TRP A 254 -5.19 -10.34 -4.64
C TRP A 254 -3.93 -9.59 -5.13
N PRO A 255 -3.45 -8.52 -4.47
CA PRO A 255 -2.21 -7.85 -4.87
C PRO A 255 -0.98 -8.78 -4.84
N ILE A 256 -0.92 -9.67 -3.84
CA ILE A 256 0.19 -10.63 -3.67
C ILE A 256 0.08 -11.74 -4.72
N ILE A 257 -1.13 -12.24 -5.00
CA ILE A 257 -1.37 -13.20 -6.08
C ILE A 257 -0.88 -12.63 -7.42
N LYS A 258 -1.21 -11.38 -7.73
CA LYS A 258 -0.76 -10.72 -8.96
C LYS A 258 0.76 -10.62 -9.04
N LEU A 259 1.42 -10.23 -7.94
CA LEU A 259 2.88 -10.14 -7.85
C LEU A 259 3.55 -11.53 -7.98
N SER A 260 3.05 -12.52 -7.24
CA SER A 260 3.52 -13.91 -7.30
C SER A 260 3.35 -14.50 -8.69
N LEU A 261 2.17 -14.35 -9.32
CA LEU A 261 1.93 -14.86 -10.67
C LEU A 261 2.89 -14.23 -11.68
N SER A 262 3.08 -12.92 -11.60
CA SER A 262 4.00 -12.20 -12.48
C SER A 262 5.44 -12.67 -12.32
N SER A 263 5.89 -12.93 -11.09
CA SER A 263 7.23 -13.44 -10.84
C SER A 263 7.40 -14.90 -11.25
N GLY A 264 6.34 -15.69 -11.07
CA GLY A 264 6.18 -17.04 -11.64
C GLY A 264 6.44 -17.05 -13.14
N VAL A 265 5.72 -16.22 -13.89
CA VAL A 265 5.87 -16.09 -15.34
C VAL A 265 7.28 -15.65 -15.72
N MET A 266 7.83 -14.62 -15.06
CA MET A 266 9.18 -14.10 -15.34
C MET A 266 10.25 -15.20 -15.29
N LEU A 267 10.30 -15.96 -14.20
CA LEU A 267 11.29 -17.03 -13.99
C LEU A 267 11.02 -18.27 -14.83
N CYS A 268 9.75 -18.62 -15.08
CA CYS A 268 9.41 -19.73 -15.98
C CYS A 268 9.89 -19.47 -17.41
N LEU A 269 9.70 -18.25 -17.91
CA LEU A 269 10.13 -17.86 -19.25
C LEU A 269 11.65 -18.01 -19.41
N GLU A 270 12.43 -17.65 -18.39
CA GLU A 270 13.89 -17.83 -18.36
C GLU A 270 14.30 -19.31 -18.36
N LEU A 271 13.68 -20.10 -17.47
CA LEU A 271 14.02 -21.52 -17.33
C LEU A 271 13.62 -22.34 -18.55
N TRP A 272 12.43 -22.10 -19.11
CA TRP A 272 11.92 -22.84 -20.26
C TRP A 272 12.61 -22.44 -21.56
N TYR A 273 13.07 -21.19 -21.69
CA TYR A 273 13.85 -20.75 -22.85
C TYR A 273 15.07 -21.64 -23.07
N SER A 274 15.86 -21.87 -22.00
CA SER A 274 17.02 -22.75 -22.05
C SER A 274 16.63 -24.19 -22.43
N THR A 275 15.54 -24.72 -21.87
CA THR A 275 15.08 -26.10 -22.15
C THR A 275 14.61 -26.28 -23.60
N ILE A 276 13.86 -25.32 -24.15
CA ILE A 276 13.35 -25.37 -25.53
C ILE A 276 14.51 -25.40 -26.52
N LEU A 277 15.52 -24.54 -26.32
CA LEU A 277 16.69 -24.49 -27.20
C LEU A 277 17.54 -25.77 -27.12
N ILE A 278 17.70 -26.36 -25.93
CA ILE A 278 18.34 -27.68 -25.78
C ILE A 278 17.56 -28.76 -26.55
N LEU A 279 16.23 -28.77 -26.42
CA LEU A 279 15.39 -29.74 -27.13
C LEU A 279 15.53 -29.61 -28.67
N LEU A 280 15.63 -28.38 -29.18
CA LEU A 280 15.88 -28.13 -30.60
C LEU A 280 17.23 -28.67 -31.08
N THR A 281 18.24 -28.79 -30.22
CA THR A 281 19.55 -29.38 -30.60
C THR A 281 19.53 -30.91 -30.65
N GLY A 282 18.57 -31.56 -29.99
CA GLY A 282 18.45 -33.03 -29.93
C GLY A 282 18.08 -33.71 -31.26
N ASN A 283 17.58 -32.96 -32.24
CA ASN A 283 17.11 -33.48 -33.53
C ASN A 283 18.13 -33.33 -34.68
N MET A 284 19.41 -33.05 -34.39
CA MET A 284 20.43 -32.70 -35.40
C MET A 284 21.30 -33.90 -35.85
N LYS A 285 21.86 -33.84 -37.07
CA LYS A 285 22.69 -34.90 -37.68
C LYS A 285 24.08 -34.96 -37.04
N ASN A 286 24.65 -36.17 -36.86
CA ASN A 286 25.82 -36.48 -36.01
C ASN A 286 25.58 -36.28 -34.50
N ALA A 287 24.40 -36.73 -34.05
CA ALA A 287 23.87 -36.53 -32.71
C ALA A 287 24.83 -36.93 -31.58
N GLU A 288 25.49 -38.09 -31.63
CA GLU A 288 26.17 -38.64 -30.44
C GLU A 288 27.34 -37.77 -29.95
N VAL A 289 28.37 -37.54 -30.77
CA VAL A 289 29.56 -36.75 -30.36
C VAL A 289 29.21 -35.29 -30.02
N ALA A 290 28.29 -34.68 -30.79
CA ALA A 290 27.88 -33.30 -30.56
C ALA A 290 26.99 -33.14 -29.32
N ILE A 291 26.09 -34.10 -29.06
CA ILE A 291 25.23 -34.12 -27.87
C ILE A 291 26.04 -34.43 -26.62
N ASP A 292 27.01 -35.34 -26.68
CA ASP A 292 27.90 -35.63 -25.56
C ASP A 292 28.72 -34.40 -25.17
N ALA A 293 29.32 -33.73 -26.16
CA ALA A 293 30.05 -32.50 -25.94
C ALA A 293 29.14 -31.38 -25.39
N LEU A 294 27.94 -31.23 -25.95
CA LEU A 294 26.94 -30.27 -25.47
C LEU A 294 26.54 -30.58 -24.02
N SER A 295 26.31 -31.85 -23.67
CA SER A 295 25.95 -32.27 -22.32
C SER A 295 27.05 -31.96 -21.30
N ILE A 296 28.32 -32.17 -21.65
CA ILE A 296 29.46 -31.77 -20.81
C ILE A 296 29.42 -30.25 -20.58
N CYS A 297 29.26 -29.45 -21.64
CA CYS A 297 29.24 -28.00 -21.49
C CYS A 297 28.01 -27.50 -20.71
N LEU A 298 26.84 -28.11 -20.89
CA LEU A 298 25.63 -27.76 -20.15
C LEU A 298 25.74 -28.10 -18.65
N ASN A 299 26.46 -29.17 -18.29
CA ASN A 299 26.75 -29.48 -16.89
C ASN A 299 27.67 -28.42 -16.25
N ILE A 300 28.74 -28.02 -16.96
CA ILE A 300 29.62 -26.93 -16.51
C ILE A 300 28.82 -25.63 -16.32
N ASN A 301 27.98 -25.29 -17.30
CA ASN A 301 27.09 -24.12 -17.22
C ASN A 301 26.10 -24.24 -16.04
N GLY A 302 25.60 -25.44 -15.76
CA GLY A 302 24.72 -25.70 -14.61
C GLY A 302 25.39 -25.45 -13.26
N TRP A 303 26.66 -25.83 -13.10
CA TRP A 303 27.42 -25.55 -11.88
C TRP A 303 27.73 -24.06 -11.72
N GLU A 304 28.11 -23.39 -12.80
CA GLU A 304 28.32 -21.94 -12.78
C GLU A 304 27.03 -21.18 -12.43
N MET A 305 25.89 -21.62 -12.96
CA MET A 305 24.59 -21.01 -12.66
C MET A 305 24.26 -21.03 -11.15
N MET A 306 24.78 -21.98 -10.36
CA MET A 306 24.59 -21.98 -8.91
C MET A 306 25.25 -20.76 -8.24
N ILE A 307 26.38 -20.29 -8.80
CA ILE A 307 27.06 -19.07 -8.37
C ILE A 307 26.19 -17.86 -8.73
N ALA A 308 25.74 -17.77 -9.99
CA ALA A 308 24.92 -16.68 -10.47
C ALA A 308 23.59 -16.54 -9.70
N LEU A 309 22.90 -17.64 -9.43
CA LEU A 309 21.67 -17.67 -8.62
C LEU A 309 21.90 -17.25 -7.16
N GLY A 310 23.10 -17.47 -6.62
CA GLY A 310 23.48 -16.96 -5.30
C GLY A 310 23.63 -15.44 -5.28
N PHE A 311 24.22 -14.86 -6.32
CA PHE A 311 24.29 -13.40 -6.49
C PHE A 311 22.92 -12.78 -6.80
N LEU A 312 22.04 -13.50 -7.53
CA LEU A 312 20.63 -13.11 -7.71
C LEU A 312 19.94 -12.91 -6.36
N ALA A 313 20.04 -13.88 -5.45
CA ALA A 313 19.44 -13.79 -4.11
C ALA A 313 20.04 -12.62 -3.30
N ALA A 314 21.37 -12.43 -3.37
CA ALA A 314 22.02 -11.30 -2.71
C ALA A 314 21.55 -9.94 -3.26
N ALA A 315 21.45 -9.80 -4.59
CA ALA A 315 20.92 -8.59 -5.23
C ALA A 315 19.49 -8.32 -4.79
N SER A 316 18.63 -9.34 -4.85
CA SER A 316 17.23 -9.25 -4.44
C SER A 316 17.08 -8.74 -3.01
N VAL A 317 17.70 -9.42 -2.04
CA VAL A 317 17.65 -9.06 -0.61
C VAL A 317 18.22 -7.67 -0.33
N ARG A 318 19.40 -7.35 -0.89
CA ARG A 318 20.07 -6.08 -0.60
C ARG A 318 19.26 -4.92 -1.18
N VAL A 319 18.82 -5.02 -2.43
CA VAL A 319 18.01 -3.97 -3.07
C VAL A 319 16.68 -3.78 -2.35
N SER A 320 15.96 -4.86 -2.03
CA SER A 320 14.69 -4.76 -1.30
C SER A 320 14.87 -4.12 0.08
N ASN A 321 15.92 -4.49 0.82
CA ASN A 321 16.17 -3.96 2.16
C ASN A 321 16.54 -2.47 2.12
N GLU A 322 17.40 -2.06 1.18
CA GLU A 322 17.80 -0.64 1.06
C GLU A 322 16.66 0.25 0.56
N LEU A 323 15.82 -0.26 -0.36
CA LEU A 323 14.58 0.39 -0.77
C LEU A 323 13.58 0.53 0.38
N GLY A 324 13.40 -0.55 1.16
CA GLY A 324 12.56 -0.56 2.35
C GLY A 324 13.02 0.44 3.41
N ARG A 325 14.34 0.58 3.59
CA ARG A 325 14.98 1.57 4.48
C ARG A 325 14.75 3.02 4.02
N GLY A 326 14.30 3.21 2.79
CA GLY A 326 14.09 4.53 2.19
C GLY A 326 15.37 5.17 1.66
N SER A 327 16.41 4.39 1.36
CA SER A 327 17.70 4.89 0.88
C SER A 327 17.96 4.50 -0.58
N SER A 328 17.64 5.42 -1.49
CA SER A 328 17.88 5.29 -2.92
C SER A 328 19.38 5.14 -3.25
N GLU A 329 20.24 5.92 -2.60
CA GLU A 329 21.68 5.94 -2.81
C GLU A 329 22.34 4.63 -2.36
N ALA A 330 21.90 4.09 -1.21
CA ALA A 330 22.40 2.79 -0.75
C ALA A 330 21.91 1.64 -1.65
N ALA A 331 20.68 1.71 -2.17
CA ALA A 331 20.19 0.73 -3.14
C ALA A 331 21.03 0.75 -4.42
N LYS A 332 21.32 1.93 -4.99
CA LYS A 332 22.21 2.08 -6.15
C LYS A 332 23.61 1.53 -5.88
N PHE A 333 24.17 1.85 -4.71
CA PHE A 333 25.49 1.39 -4.31
C PHE A 333 25.56 -0.13 -4.16
N ALA A 334 24.53 -0.74 -3.55
CA ALA A 334 24.41 -2.19 -3.45
C ALA A 334 24.33 -2.85 -4.84
N ILE A 335 23.50 -2.32 -5.75
CA ILE A 335 23.41 -2.82 -7.14
C ILE A 335 24.77 -2.79 -7.82
N TRP A 336 25.44 -1.64 -7.77
CA TRP A 336 26.74 -1.46 -8.40
C TRP A 336 27.78 -2.44 -7.86
N GLN A 337 27.87 -2.57 -6.53
CA GLN A 337 28.84 -3.46 -5.88
C GLN A 337 28.60 -4.94 -6.22
N ILE A 338 27.34 -5.37 -6.23
CA ILE A 338 26.97 -6.77 -6.49
C ILE A 338 27.21 -7.11 -7.96
N VAL A 339 26.76 -6.25 -8.89
CA VAL A 339 26.98 -6.43 -10.34
C VAL A 339 28.47 -6.46 -10.66
N LEU A 340 29.26 -5.53 -10.09
CA LEU A 340 30.71 -5.50 -10.31
C LEU A 340 31.40 -6.76 -9.79
N THR A 341 31.05 -7.20 -8.58
CA THR A 341 31.67 -8.39 -7.97
C THR A 341 31.33 -9.66 -8.76
N SER A 342 30.05 -9.82 -9.13
CA SER A 342 29.61 -10.98 -9.92
C SER A 342 30.23 -10.99 -11.31
N SER A 343 30.27 -9.83 -11.99
CA SER A 343 30.91 -9.67 -13.30
C SER A 343 32.41 -9.97 -13.25
N ALA A 344 33.11 -9.57 -12.17
CA ALA A 344 34.53 -9.87 -12.00
C ALA A 344 34.79 -11.37 -11.85
N ILE A 345 33.97 -12.07 -11.07
CA ILE A 345 34.04 -13.53 -10.93
C ILE A 345 33.72 -14.21 -12.27
N GLY A 346 32.66 -13.77 -12.95
CA GLY A 346 32.28 -14.26 -14.27
C GLY A 346 33.36 -14.05 -15.32
N PHE A 347 34.05 -12.91 -15.30
CA PHE A 347 35.16 -12.63 -16.19
C PHE A 347 36.37 -13.54 -15.92
N LEU A 348 36.69 -13.83 -14.66
CA LEU A 348 37.73 -14.80 -14.31
C LEU A 348 37.37 -16.21 -14.80
N LEU A 349 36.12 -16.63 -14.61
CA LEU A 349 35.64 -17.92 -15.11
C LEU A 349 35.62 -17.96 -16.64
N PHE A 350 35.22 -16.88 -17.31
CA PHE A 350 35.29 -16.72 -18.76
C PHE A 350 36.71 -16.98 -19.27
N LEU A 351 37.72 -16.31 -18.69
CA LEU A 351 39.12 -16.54 -19.07
C LEU A 351 39.55 -17.98 -18.80
N PHE A 352 39.19 -18.53 -17.64
CA PHE A 352 39.49 -19.92 -17.29
C PHE A 352 38.95 -20.91 -18.34
N PHE A 353 37.66 -20.87 -18.66
CA PHE A 353 37.08 -21.79 -19.64
C PHE A 353 37.56 -21.50 -21.08
N LEU A 354 37.89 -20.25 -21.41
CA LEU A 354 38.44 -19.90 -22.72
C LEU A 354 39.88 -20.39 -22.93
N PHE A 355 40.70 -20.47 -21.88
CA PHE A 355 42.09 -20.96 -21.98
C PHE A 355 42.20 -22.48 -21.84
N PHE A 356 41.45 -23.09 -20.92
CA PHE A 356 41.57 -24.53 -20.65
C PHE A 356 40.76 -25.41 -21.63
N ARG A 357 39.70 -24.87 -22.27
CA ARG A 357 38.89 -25.49 -23.36
C ARG A 357 38.79 -27.03 -23.28
N GLY A 358 39.24 -27.74 -24.32
CA GLY A 358 39.17 -29.19 -24.45
C GLY A 358 39.93 -29.96 -23.38
N ARG A 359 40.87 -29.35 -22.64
CA ARG A 359 41.54 -30.03 -21.52
C ARG A 359 40.58 -30.35 -20.39
N LEU A 360 39.54 -29.54 -20.19
CA LEU A 360 38.53 -29.77 -19.17
C LEU A 360 37.58 -30.91 -19.55
N ALA A 361 37.43 -31.20 -20.85
CA ALA A 361 36.59 -32.31 -21.31
C ALA A 361 37.11 -33.67 -20.81
N TYR A 362 38.43 -33.81 -20.64
CA TYR A 362 39.04 -35.05 -20.14
C TYR A 362 38.71 -35.39 -18.69
N ILE A 363 38.05 -34.49 -17.95
CA ILE A 363 37.47 -34.81 -16.65
C ILE A 363 36.22 -35.71 -16.81
N PHE A 364 35.55 -35.63 -17.97
CA PHE A 364 34.26 -36.27 -18.23
C PHE A 364 34.32 -37.39 -19.28
N THR A 365 35.28 -37.34 -20.20
CA THR A 365 35.38 -38.30 -21.31
C THR A 365 36.82 -38.60 -21.66
N GLU A 366 37.10 -39.85 -22.04
CA GLU A 366 38.39 -40.26 -22.60
C GLU A 366 38.43 -40.12 -24.14
N SER A 367 37.29 -39.84 -24.78
CA SER A 367 37.18 -39.70 -26.23
C SER A 367 37.83 -38.40 -26.72
N ILE A 368 38.78 -38.54 -27.64
CA ILE A 368 39.47 -37.41 -28.28
C ILE A 368 38.49 -36.59 -29.13
N ASP A 369 37.55 -37.25 -29.81
CA ASP A 369 36.57 -36.59 -30.67
C ASP A 369 35.58 -35.74 -29.87
N VAL A 370 35.11 -36.25 -28.72
CA VAL A 370 34.25 -35.50 -27.81
C VAL A 370 35.03 -34.34 -27.17
N ALA A 371 36.29 -34.55 -26.78
CA ALA A 371 37.14 -33.48 -26.24
C ALA A 371 37.41 -32.36 -27.27
N ALA A 372 37.59 -32.71 -28.55
CA ALA A 372 37.73 -31.75 -29.64
C ALA A 372 36.43 -30.96 -29.88
N ALA A 373 35.27 -31.63 -29.85
CA ALA A 373 33.96 -30.98 -29.95
C ALA A 373 33.69 -30.03 -28.77
N VAL A 374 34.04 -30.42 -27.54
CA VAL A 374 33.97 -29.52 -26.36
C VAL A 374 34.91 -28.33 -26.53
N ALA A 375 36.12 -28.51 -27.07
CA ALA A 375 37.06 -27.41 -27.32
C ALA A 375 36.50 -26.38 -28.31
N ASP A 376 35.73 -26.85 -29.29
CA ASP A 376 35.07 -26.06 -30.31
C ASP A 376 33.81 -25.31 -29.79
N LEU A 377 33.09 -25.90 -28.83
CA LEU A 377 31.97 -25.26 -28.13
C LEU A 377 32.39 -24.35 -26.96
N SER A 378 33.61 -24.53 -26.43
CA SER A 378 34.13 -23.81 -25.27
C SER A 378 34.04 -22.26 -25.36
N PRO A 379 34.26 -21.61 -26.53
CA PRO A 379 34.06 -20.16 -26.64
C PRO A 379 32.62 -19.72 -26.36
N LEU A 380 31.63 -20.49 -26.83
CA LEU A 380 30.21 -20.21 -26.57
C LEU A 380 29.86 -20.44 -25.09
N LEU A 381 30.39 -21.51 -24.50
CA LEU A 381 30.27 -21.75 -23.06
C LEU A 381 30.88 -20.61 -22.24
N ALA A 382 32.09 -20.15 -22.57
CA ALA A 382 32.74 -19.05 -21.88
C ALA A 382 31.87 -17.77 -21.96
N CYS A 383 31.39 -17.42 -23.16
CA CYS A 383 30.46 -16.29 -23.33
C CYS A 383 29.15 -16.45 -22.54
N SER A 384 28.63 -17.68 -22.43
CA SER A 384 27.46 -17.99 -21.60
C SER A 384 27.72 -17.67 -20.14
N ILE A 385 28.85 -18.12 -19.61
CA ILE A 385 29.28 -17.87 -18.22
C ILE A 385 29.42 -16.36 -17.96
N LEU A 386 30.00 -15.62 -18.90
CA LEU A 386 30.12 -14.16 -18.75
C LEU A 386 28.74 -13.49 -18.67
N LEU A 387 27.80 -13.85 -19.55
CA LEU A 387 26.43 -13.30 -19.52
C LEU A 387 25.65 -13.73 -18.28
N ASN A 388 25.79 -14.99 -17.86
CA ASN A 388 25.17 -15.52 -16.64
C ASN A 388 25.70 -14.84 -15.37
N SER A 389 26.88 -14.24 -15.40
CA SER A 389 27.39 -13.47 -14.25
C SER A 389 26.73 -12.08 -14.10
N ILE A 390 25.98 -11.62 -15.11
CA ILE A 390 25.34 -10.30 -15.13
C ILE A 390 23.82 -10.44 -15.10
N GLN A 391 23.25 -11.27 -15.98
CA GLN A 391 21.81 -11.34 -16.21
C GLN A 391 20.99 -11.72 -14.98
N PRO A 392 21.29 -12.83 -14.26
CA PRO A 392 20.55 -13.23 -13.06
C PRO A 392 20.66 -12.19 -11.94
N VAL A 393 21.79 -11.48 -11.85
CA VAL A 393 21.97 -10.40 -10.87
C VAL A 393 21.01 -9.26 -11.14
N LEU A 394 20.87 -8.83 -12.41
CA LEU A 394 19.91 -7.80 -12.81
C LEU A 394 18.45 -8.27 -12.64
N SER A 395 18.15 -9.54 -12.91
CA SER A 395 16.84 -10.12 -12.55
C SER A 395 16.60 -10.07 -11.04
N GLY A 396 17.64 -10.33 -10.22
CA GLY A 396 17.59 -10.16 -8.76
C GLY A 396 17.29 -8.72 -8.34
N VAL A 397 17.91 -7.73 -8.99
CA VAL A 397 17.60 -6.30 -8.77
C VAL A 397 16.12 -6.01 -9.06
N ALA A 398 15.59 -6.55 -10.17
CA ALA A 398 14.19 -6.39 -10.52
C ALA A 398 13.23 -7.06 -9.52
N VAL A 399 13.59 -8.23 -8.98
CA VAL A 399 12.83 -8.88 -7.89
C VAL A 399 12.87 -7.99 -6.64
N GLY A 400 14.04 -7.53 -6.21
CA GLY A 400 14.16 -6.67 -5.02
C GLY A 400 13.40 -5.35 -5.15
N ALA A 401 13.31 -4.80 -6.37
CA ALA A 401 12.59 -3.56 -6.67
C ALA A 401 11.10 -3.75 -7.01
N GLY A 402 10.63 -4.99 -7.21
CA GLY A 402 9.23 -5.30 -7.51
C GLY A 402 8.82 -5.07 -8.98
N TRP A 403 9.73 -5.27 -9.94
CA TRP A 403 9.49 -5.03 -11.38
C TRP A 403 9.27 -6.31 -12.19
N GLN A 404 8.85 -7.39 -11.54
CA GLN A 404 8.79 -8.70 -12.17
C GLN A 404 7.87 -8.74 -13.40
N SER A 405 6.81 -7.92 -13.42
CA SER A 405 5.91 -7.81 -14.59
C SER A 405 6.60 -7.21 -15.79
N THR A 406 7.36 -6.13 -15.60
CA THR A 406 8.13 -5.50 -16.69
C THR A 406 9.15 -6.48 -17.24
N VAL A 407 9.87 -7.19 -16.37
CA VAL A 407 10.88 -8.17 -16.80
C VAL A 407 10.24 -9.36 -17.51
N ALA A 408 9.06 -9.82 -17.10
CA ALA A 408 8.34 -10.86 -17.83
C ALA A 408 8.08 -10.47 -19.30
N TYR A 409 7.64 -9.23 -19.58
CA TYR A 409 7.46 -8.75 -20.96
C TYR A 409 8.78 -8.67 -21.73
N VAL A 410 9.85 -8.19 -21.07
CA VAL A 410 11.20 -8.15 -21.67
C VAL A 410 11.66 -9.57 -22.02
N ASN A 411 11.43 -10.54 -21.14
CA ASN A 411 11.77 -11.95 -21.36
C ASN A 411 10.99 -12.53 -22.55
N ILE A 412 9.69 -12.27 -22.69
CA ILE A 412 8.91 -12.70 -23.88
C ILE A 412 9.54 -12.14 -25.16
N ALA A 413 9.83 -10.83 -25.20
CA ALA A 413 10.39 -10.21 -26.39
C ALA A 413 11.78 -10.74 -26.73
N CYS A 414 12.70 -10.76 -25.77
CA CYS A 414 14.10 -11.09 -26.02
C CYS A 414 14.29 -12.59 -26.28
N TYR A 415 13.64 -13.45 -25.49
CA TYR A 415 13.84 -14.90 -25.59
C TYR A 415 12.96 -15.51 -26.69
N TYR A 416 11.67 -15.21 -26.72
CA TYR A 416 10.72 -15.94 -27.55
C TYR A 416 10.50 -15.29 -28.92
N LEU A 417 10.52 -13.96 -29.00
CA LEU A 417 10.33 -13.25 -30.28
C LEU A 417 11.64 -13.02 -31.05
N ILE A 418 12.79 -13.04 -30.37
CA ILE A 418 14.09 -12.78 -30.98
C ILE A 418 15.02 -14.00 -30.86
N GLY A 419 15.33 -14.44 -29.64
CA GLY A 419 16.31 -15.50 -29.38
C GLY A 419 16.00 -16.83 -30.07
N ILE A 420 14.78 -17.36 -29.88
CA ILE A 420 14.35 -18.63 -30.51
C ILE A 420 14.36 -18.52 -32.04
N PRO A 421 13.72 -17.52 -32.69
CA PRO A 421 13.78 -17.39 -34.15
C PRO A 421 15.20 -17.28 -34.71
N VAL A 422 16.07 -16.49 -34.08
CA VAL A 422 17.48 -16.39 -34.48
C VAL A 422 18.18 -17.75 -34.34
N GLY A 423 17.98 -18.46 -33.22
CA GLY A 423 18.54 -19.79 -33.01
C GLY A 423 18.07 -20.82 -34.03
N VAL A 424 16.78 -20.79 -34.40
CA VAL A 424 16.21 -21.68 -35.44
C VAL A 424 16.80 -21.37 -36.81
N VAL A 425 16.88 -20.10 -37.20
CA VAL A 425 17.45 -19.69 -38.50
C VAL A 425 18.93 -20.07 -38.58
N LEU A 426 19.73 -19.73 -37.56
CA LEU A 426 21.16 -20.06 -37.55
C LEU A 426 21.39 -21.58 -37.51
N GLY A 427 20.61 -22.31 -36.70
CA GLY A 427 20.76 -23.75 -36.50
C GLY A 427 20.32 -24.59 -37.69
N TYR A 428 19.17 -24.29 -38.29
CA TYR A 428 18.54 -25.13 -39.31
C TYR A 428 18.64 -24.57 -40.74
N VAL A 429 18.58 -23.25 -40.92
CA VAL A 429 18.61 -22.63 -42.26
C VAL A 429 20.05 -22.40 -42.73
N LEU A 430 20.93 -21.95 -41.83
CA LEU A 430 22.35 -21.74 -42.11
C LEU A 430 23.25 -22.94 -41.76
N ASP A 431 22.65 -24.07 -41.33
CA ASP A 431 23.33 -25.33 -41.01
C ASP A 431 24.48 -25.18 -39.98
N LEU A 432 24.41 -24.20 -39.08
CA LEU A 432 25.35 -24.06 -37.95
C LEU A 432 25.02 -25.00 -36.79
N GLN A 433 23.96 -25.81 -36.92
CA GLN A 433 23.55 -26.85 -35.98
C GLN A 433 23.54 -26.36 -34.52
N VAL A 434 24.15 -27.11 -33.60
CA VAL A 434 24.21 -26.82 -32.15
C VAL A 434 24.78 -25.42 -31.89
N LYS A 435 25.80 -25.00 -32.64
CA LYS A 435 26.39 -23.66 -32.50
C LYS A 435 25.39 -22.58 -32.87
N GLY A 436 24.65 -22.76 -33.96
CA GLY A 436 23.63 -21.79 -34.40
C GLY A 436 22.55 -21.58 -33.34
N VAL A 437 22.04 -22.68 -32.77
CA VAL A 437 21.02 -22.62 -31.71
C VAL A 437 21.56 -21.95 -30.44
N TRP A 438 22.79 -22.29 -30.03
CA TRP A 438 23.43 -21.68 -28.86
C TRP A 438 23.74 -20.19 -29.07
N ILE A 439 24.18 -19.79 -30.27
CA ILE A 439 24.37 -18.37 -30.62
C ILE A 439 23.04 -17.62 -30.51
N GLY A 440 21.94 -18.18 -31.01
CA GLY A 440 20.60 -17.63 -30.82
C GLY A 440 20.21 -17.48 -29.35
N MET A 441 20.53 -18.50 -28.54
CA MET A 441 20.34 -18.47 -27.08
C MET A 441 21.03 -17.25 -26.47
N LEU A 442 22.33 -17.11 -26.74
CA LEU A 442 23.18 -16.05 -26.21
C LEU A 442 22.75 -14.67 -26.71
N PHE A 443 22.30 -14.57 -27.95
CA PHE A 443 21.82 -13.33 -28.51
C PHE A 443 20.56 -12.82 -27.79
N GLY A 444 19.59 -13.71 -27.53
CA GLY A 444 18.42 -13.37 -26.73
C GLY A 444 18.79 -12.94 -25.30
N THR A 445 19.70 -13.66 -24.64
CA THR A 445 20.21 -13.32 -23.30
C THR A 445 20.97 -12.00 -23.29
N LEU A 446 21.77 -11.71 -24.31
CA LEU A 446 22.51 -10.45 -24.45
C LEU A 446 21.55 -9.25 -24.57
N ILE A 447 20.54 -9.35 -25.44
CA ILE A 447 19.55 -8.27 -25.60
C ILE A 447 18.77 -8.06 -24.30
N GLN A 448 18.37 -9.15 -23.64
CA GLN A 448 17.69 -9.09 -22.34
C GLN A 448 18.57 -8.39 -21.29
N THR A 449 19.85 -8.75 -21.22
CA THR A 449 20.82 -8.16 -20.29
C THR A 449 20.96 -6.66 -20.53
N ILE A 450 21.07 -6.24 -21.80
CA ILE A 450 21.15 -4.82 -22.17
C ILE A 450 19.86 -4.09 -21.78
N ALA A 451 18.69 -4.67 -22.05
CA ALA A 451 17.41 -4.09 -21.68
C ALA A 451 17.27 -3.90 -20.16
N LEU A 452 17.61 -4.92 -19.37
CA LEU A 452 17.60 -4.82 -17.91
C LEU A 452 18.61 -3.80 -17.37
N MET A 453 19.79 -3.71 -17.98
CA MET A 453 20.79 -2.71 -17.62
C MET A 453 20.28 -1.29 -17.90
N ILE A 454 19.66 -1.06 -19.05
CA ILE A 454 19.03 0.23 -19.39
C ILE A 454 17.92 0.57 -18.41
N ILE A 455 17.01 -0.37 -18.11
CA ILE A 455 15.92 -0.18 -17.14
C ILE A 455 16.49 0.19 -15.77
N THR A 456 17.51 -0.53 -15.31
CA THR A 456 18.17 -0.30 -14.02
C THR A 456 18.83 1.08 -13.95
N CYS A 457 19.56 1.48 -15.01
CA CYS A 457 20.24 2.78 -15.08
C CYS A 457 19.29 3.97 -15.26
N LYS A 458 18.17 3.79 -15.98
CA LYS A 458 17.18 4.84 -16.24
C LYS A 458 16.14 4.99 -15.13
N THR A 459 16.09 4.06 -14.19
CA THR A 459 15.15 4.14 -13.08
C THR A 459 15.45 5.32 -12.16
N ASP A 460 14.42 6.10 -11.88
CA ASP A 460 14.42 7.06 -10.79
C ASP A 460 14.21 6.33 -9.45
N TRP A 461 15.33 6.03 -8.78
CA TRP A 461 15.37 5.33 -7.50
C TRP A 461 14.75 6.13 -6.35
N GLU A 462 14.74 7.47 -6.42
CA GLU A 462 14.05 8.33 -5.44
C GLU A 462 12.54 8.16 -5.56
N LYS A 463 12.04 8.17 -6.79
CA LYS A 463 10.62 7.93 -7.06
C LYS A 463 10.19 6.52 -6.61
N GLN A 464 11.05 5.52 -6.76
CA GLN A 464 10.78 4.16 -6.27
C GLN A 464 10.67 4.12 -4.74
N VAL A 465 11.62 4.72 -4.02
CA VAL A 465 11.55 4.84 -2.56
C VAL A 465 10.27 5.56 -2.11
N LYS A 466 9.91 6.68 -2.76
CA LYS A 466 8.69 7.44 -2.43
C LYS A 466 7.44 6.60 -2.64
N ARG A 467 7.32 5.87 -3.75
CA ARG A 467 6.20 4.94 -4.00
C ARG A 467 6.05 3.90 -2.89
N LEU A 468 7.15 3.33 -2.43
CA LEU A 468 7.16 2.33 -1.35
C LEU A 468 6.78 2.94 0.00
N SER A 469 7.26 4.14 0.33
CA SER A 469 6.88 4.85 1.57
C SER A 469 5.37 5.13 1.64
N MET A 470 4.75 5.49 0.51
CA MET A 470 3.30 5.72 0.42
C MET A 470 2.53 4.40 0.59
N SER A 471 2.96 3.31 -0.05
CA SER A 471 2.34 1.98 0.08
C SER A 471 2.43 1.42 1.52
N HIS A 472 3.59 1.52 2.16
CA HIS A 472 3.79 1.04 3.54
C HIS A 472 3.01 1.82 4.60
N SER A 473 2.69 3.10 4.34
CA SER A 473 1.87 3.91 5.24
C SER A 473 0.38 3.51 5.28
N VAL A 474 -0.09 2.77 4.26
CA VAL A 474 -1.46 2.25 4.16
C VAL A 474 -1.62 0.92 4.93
N TYR A 475 -0.54 0.14 5.10
CA TYR A 475 -0.57 -1.18 5.76
C TYR A 475 -0.08 -1.20 7.21
N ALA A 476 0.38 -0.05 7.75
CA ALA A 476 0.82 0.05 9.14
C ALA A 476 -0.37 0.02 10.12
N VAL A 477 -0.81 -1.19 10.48
CA VAL A 477 -1.63 -1.40 11.69
C VAL A 477 -0.71 -1.17 12.90
N PRO A 478 -1.04 -0.28 13.85
CA PRO A 478 -0.23 -0.13 15.05
C PRO A 478 -0.36 -1.38 15.90
N VAL A 479 0.69 -2.20 15.93
CA VAL A 479 0.83 -3.29 16.89
C VAL A 479 1.07 -2.68 18.26
N LEU A 480 0.05 -2.72 19.11
CA LEU A 480 0.17 -2.42 20.54
C LEU A 480 1.17 -3.40 21.15
N GLN A 481 2.30 -2.90 21.64
CA GLN A 481 3.19 -3.62 22.54
C GLN A 481 2.41 -3.96 23.82
N LEU A 482 1.85 -5.17 23.87
CA LEU A 482 1.41 -5.78 25.11
C LEU A 482 2.65 -6.25 25.87
N SER A 483 3.03 -5.48 26.89
CA SER A 483 3.92 -5.91 27.95
C SER A 483 3.38 -7.20 28.58
N HIS A 484 4.12 -8.30 28.46
CA HIS A 484 3.85 -9.54 29.19
C HIS A 484 3.96 -9.30 30.70
N PRO A 485 2.94 -9.61 31.51
CA PRO A 485 3.15 -9.96 32.91
C PRO A 485 3.57 -11.43 32.95
N THR A 486 4.75 -11.69 33.49
CA THR A 486 5.19 -13.00 33.94
C THR A 486 4.20 -13.55 34.97
N GLY A 487 3.46 -14.59 34.61
CA GLY A 487 2.55 -15.29 35.52
C GLY A 487 2.17 -16.64 34.94
N SER A 488 2.75 -17.70 35.49
CA SER A 488 2.41 -19.09 35.17
C SER A 488 0.93 -19.36 35.38
N PHE A 489 0.18 -19.71 34.33
CA PHE A 489 -1.16 -20.27 34.47
C PHE A 489 -1.34 -21.51 33.59
N ASN A 490 -1.45 -22.65 34.28
CA ASN A 490 -1.79 -23.96 33.78
C ASN A 490 -3.21 -23.96 33.20
N ILE A 491 -3.39 -24.42 31.96
CA ILE A 491 -4.71 -24.70 31.40
C ILE A 491 -4.84 -26.21 31.14
N ARG A 492 -5.47 -26.89 32.10
CA ARG A 492 -6.21 -28.13 31.89
C ARG A 492 -7.66 -27.85 32.28
N SER A 493 -8.59 -28.37 31.48
CA SER A 493 -10.05 -28.37 31.65
C SER A 493 -10.81 -27.13 31.14
N LYS A 494 -11.43 -27.28 29.96
CA LYS A 494 -12.90 -27.23 29.77
C LYS A 494 -13.20 -27.34 28.27
N LEU A 495 -13.20 -28.58 27.76
CA LEU A 495 -14.14 -28.97 26.71
C LEU A 495 -15.46 -29.25 27.42
N THR A 496 -16.54 -28.57 27.02
CA THR A 496 -17.93 -29.06 26.85
C THR A 496 -18.91 -27.89 26.95
N CYS A 497 -20.01 -28.04 26.19
CA CYS A 497 -21.21 -27.21 26.18
C CYS A 497 -21.20 -26.01 25.21
N PHE A 498 -21.67 -26.23 23.97
CA PHE A 498 -22.97 -25.71 23.54
C PHE A 498 -23.34 -26.32 22.17
N HIS A 499 -24.24 -27.30 22.20
CA HIS A 499 -24.92 -27.87 21.04
C HIS A 499 -26.42 -27.84 21.31
N ARG A 500 -27.22 -27.58 20.26
CA ARG A 500 -28.66 -27.23 20.19
C ARG A 500 -28.93 -25.73 20.37
N LYS A 501 -29.72 -25.07 19.53
CA LYS A 501 -30.86 -25.51 18.70
C LYS A 501 -31.12 -24.36 17.70
N PHE A 502 -31.24 -24.62 16.40
CA PHE A 502 -32.26 -24.00 15.54
C PHE A 502 -32.26 -24.72 14.19
N SER A 503 -33.36 -25.43 13.93
CA SER A 503 -33.72 -26.03 12.66
C SER A 503 -35.10 -25.48 12.30
N SER A 504 -35.22 -24.85 11.13
CA SER A 504 -36.49 -24.80 10.40
C SER A 504 -36.24 -24.44 8.93
N LYS A 505 -36.47 -25.45 8.07
CA LYS A 505 -37.09 -25.41 6.74
C LYS A 505 -36.68 -24.28 5.78
N VAL A 506 -35.90 -24.64 4.76
CA VAL A 506 -35.93 -23.98 3.44
C VAL A 506 -36.43 -25.02 2.43
N SER A 507 -37.57 -24.74 1.81
CA SER A 507 -38.13 -25.53 0.72
C SER A 507 -37.37 -25.26 -0.58
N SER A 508 -36.93 -26.34 -1.22
CA SER A 508 -36.47 -26.40 -2.59
C SER A 508 -37.59 -26.05 -3.57
N ASN A 509 -37.38 -25.05 -4.43
CA ASN A 509 -38.05 -24.94 -5.72
C ASN A 509 -37.06 -24.36 -6.72
N VAL A 510 -36.50 -25.25 -7.54
CA VAL A 510 -35.74 -24.93 -8.76
C VAL A 510 -36.72 -25.04 -9.93
N PRO A 511 -36.76 -24.06 -10.85
CA PRO A 511 -37.19 -24.34 -12.21
C PRO A 511 -35.99 -24.46 -13.13
N SER A 512 -36.15 -25.40 -14.04
CA SER A 512 -35.28 -25.91 -15.08
C SER A 512 -34.84 -24.89 -16.13
N THR A 513 -33.61 -25.10 -16.59
CA THR A 513 -33.00 -24.57 -17.81
C THR A 513 -33.82 -24.91 -19.06
N SER A 514 -34.03 -23.91 -19.93
CA SER A 514 -34.33 -24.13 -21.34
C SER A 514 -33.58 -23.09 -22.19
N PHE A 515 -32.79 -23.60 -23.14
CA PHE A 515 -32.09 -22.85 -24.17
C PHE A 515 -33.10 -22.41 -25.24
N ILE A 516 -33.18 -21.10 -25.53
CA ILE A 516 -33.64 -20.60 -26.84
C ILE A 516 -32.78 -19.40 -27.24
N SER A 517 -32.17 -19.51 -28.41
CA SER A 517 -31.54 -18.44 -29.18
C SER A 517 -32.59 -17.49 -29.75
N SER A 518 -32.39 -16.17 -29.64
CA SER A 518 -32.69 -15.23 -30.74
C SER A 518 -32.25 -13.80 -30.38
N SER A 519 -31.69 -13.17 -31.40
CA SER A 519 -31.35 -11.76 -31.52
C SER A 519 -32.56 -10.85 -31.38
N HIS A 520 -32.58 -9.96 -30.39
CA HIS A 520 -33.35 -8.71 -30.41
C HIS A 520 -32.73 -7.68 -29.46
N GLN A 521 -32.45 -6.48 -29.97
CA GLN A 521 -32.27 -5.28 -29.15
C GLN A 521 -33.55 -5.04 -28.34
N PRO A 522 -33.48 -4.73 -27.03
CA PRO A 522 -34.63 -4.20 -26.32
C PRO A 522 -34.59 -2.68 -26.26
N ASP A 523 -35.66 -2.07 -26.74
CA ASP A 523 -36.10 -0.72 -26.41
C ASP A 523 -36.21 -0.55 -24.88
N TYR A 524 -35.66 0.55 -24.36
CA TYR A 524 -35.81 0.93 -22.95
C TYR A 524 -37.16 1.64 -22.72
N PRO A 525 -37.97 1.23 -21.73
CA PRO A 525 -39.10 2.03 -21.28
C PRO A 525 -38.62 3.25 -20.49
N ALA A 526 -39.27 4.40 -20.71
CA ALA A 526 -39.09 5.60 -19.92
C ALA A 526 -39.59 5.41 -18.47
N SER A 527 -38.96 6.14 -17.53
CA SER A 527 -39.23 6.25 -16.09
C SER A 527 -38.53 5.26 -15.15
N LEU A 528 -37.22 5.45 -14.95
CA LEU A 528 -36.55 5.35 -13.65
C LEU A 528 -35.14 5.92 -13.83
N SER A 529 -34.93 7.20 -13.46
CA SER A 529 -33.58 7.76 -13.39
C SER A 529 -32.72 6.90 -12.46
N PRO A 530 -31.45 6.61 -12.81
CA PRO A 530 -30.61 5.74 -12.00
C PRO A 530 -30.49 6.28 -10.56
N PRO A 531 -30.43 5.40 -9.54
CA PRO A 531 -30.31 5.82 -8.16
C PRO A 531 -29.05 6.66 -7.95
N ALA A 532 -29.11 7.64 -7.05
CA ALA A 532 -28.01 8.58 -6.79
C ALA A 532 -26.69 7.87 -6.45
N SER A 533 -26.76 6.71 -5.78
CA SER A 533 -25.61 5.85 -5.43
C SER A 533 -24.78 5.39 -6.63
N GLN A 534 -25.41 5.24 -7.80
CA GLN A 534 -24.72 4.79 -9.02
C GLN A 534 -24.38 5.96 -9.95
N SER A 535 -25.21 7.00 -9.95
CA SER A 535 -25.21 8.06 -10.97
C SER A 535 -24.53 9.36 -10.56
N VAL A 536 -24.25 9.60 -9.28
CA VAL A 536 -23.67 10.87 -8.79
C VAL A 536 -22.30 10.64 -8.15
N ALA A 537 -21.35 11.54 -8.43
CA ALA A 537 -20.11 11.64 -7.67
C ALA A 537 -20.05 12.97 -6.91
N ALA A 538 -19.81 12.90 -5.60
CA ALA A 538 -19.57 14.08 -4.78
C ALA A 538 -18.11 14.52 -4.84
N ILE A 539 -17.86 15.81 -4.96
CA ILE A 539 -16.55 16.45 -4.89
C ILE A 539 -16.56 17.39 -3.69
N VAL A 540 -15.88 16.98 -2.62
CA VAL A 540 -15.78 17.72 -1.36
C VAL A 540 -14.47 18.49 -1.32
N PHE A 541 -14.55 19.81 -1.17
CA PHE A 541 -13.36 20.66 -1.03
C PHE A 541 -12.91 20.70 0.43
N GLY A 542 -11.76 20.12 0.73
CA GLY A 542 -11.20 20.06 2.09
C GLY A 542 -10.64 21.38 2.64
N ASP A 543 -10.45 22.37 1.76
CA ASP A 543 -9.90 23.69 2.05
C ASP A 543 -10.70 24.79 1.35
N ALA A 544 -10.86 25.94 2.01
CA ALA A 544 -11.46 27.12 1.39
C ALA A 544 -10.38 28.08 0.87
N SER A 545 -10.56 28.57 -0.37
CA SER A 545 -9.90 29.79 -0.81
C SER A 545 -10.42 30.95 0.04
N HIS A 546 -9.55 31.60 0.82
CA HIS A 546 -9.83 32.76 1.69
C HIS A 546 -10.49 32.48 3.06
N SER A 547 -10.09 31.41 3.76
CA SER A 547 -10.47 31.19 5.17
C SER A 547 -9.91 32.26 6.12
N ARG A 548 -10.76 32.80 7.00
CA ARG A 548 -10.40 33.73 8.10
C ARG A 548 -10.31 33.01 9.45
N LEU A 549 -10.15 31.69 9.44
CA LEU A 549 -9.92 30.86 10.63
C LEU A 549 -8.48 30.90 11.12
N TYR A 550 -7.62 31.75 10.56
CA TYR A 550 -6.30 31.96 11.14
C TYR A 550 -6.47 32.48 12.57
N PRO A 551 -5.84 31.87 13.59
CA PRO A 551 -4.68 30.98 13.51
C PRO A 551 -4.96 29.47 13.56
N LEU A 552 -6.21 29.01 13.68
CA LEU A 552 -6.56 27.58 13.76
C LEU A 552 -6.08 26.80 12.53
N THR A 553 -6.01 27.47 11.38
CA THR A 553 -5.57 26.92 10.08
C THR A 553 -4.07 27.03 9.82
N LYS A 554 -3.28 27.53 10.79
CA LYS A 554 -1.83 27.71 10.64
C LYS A 554 -1.10 26.41 10.29
N ARG A 555 -1.54 25.28 10.87
CA ARG A 555 -0.93 23.94 10.70
C ARG A 555 -1.93 22.85 10.30
N ARG A 556 -3.15 23.20 9.91
CA ARG A 556 -4.18 22.25 9.46
C ARG A 556 -5.10 22.91 8.44
N SER A 557 -5.75 22.11 7.60
CA SER A 557 -6.83 22.54 6.72
C SER A 557 -8.11 22.87 7.48
N ASP A 558 -9.01 23.65 6.86
CA ASP A 558 -10.30 24.04 7.45
C ASP A 558 -11.10 22.80 7.87
N GLY A 559 -11.24 21.82 6.95
CA GLY A 559 -12.00 20.60 7.20
C GLY A 559 -11.45 19.73 8.35
N ALA A 560 -10.19 19.94 8.77
CA ALA A 560 -9.58 19.20 9.87
C ALA A 560 -9.81 19.82 11.26
N ILE A 561 -10.46 20.99 11.35
CA ILE A 561 -10.71 21.66 12.63
C ILE A 561 -11.72 20.82 13.44
N PRO A 562 -11.44 20.51 14.72
CA PRO A 562 -12.38 19.81 15.58
C PRO A 562 -13.63 20.64 15.88
N ILE A 563 -14.79 19.97 16.00
CA ILE A 563 -16.06 20.59 16.38
C ILE A 563 -16.83 19.66 17.32
N ALA A 564 -17.59 20.25 18.25
CA ALA A 564 -18.45 19.50 19.18
C ALA A 564 -17.70 18.38 19.94
N GLY A 565 -16.43 18.60 20.26
CA GLY A 565 -15.58 17.73 21.07
C GLY A 565 -14.97 16.52 20.34
N ASN A 566 -15.77 15.78 19.56
CA ASN A 566 -15.36 14.50 18.98
C ASN A 566 -15.21 14.53 17.44
N TYR A 567 -15.90 15.44 16.75
CA TYR A 567 -16.00 15.47 15.29
C TYR A 567 -14.99 16.43 14.66
N ARG A 568 -14.90 16.40 13.33
CA ARG A 568 -14.24 17.43 12.50
C ARG A 568 -15.23 18.08 11.56
N LEU A 569 -14.94 19.30 11.10
CA LEU A 569 -15.83 20.04 10.20
C LEU A 569 -16.22 19.24 8.94
N ILE A 570 -15.26 18.52 8.33
CA ILE A 570 -15.55 17.74 7.13
C ILE A 570 -16.53 16.57 7.37
N ASP A 571 -16.62 16.08 8.61
CA ASP A 571 -17.45 14.91 8.94
C ASP A 571 -18.93 15.20 8.67
N GLY A 572 -19.38 16.45 8.85
CA GLY A 572 -20.74 16.88 8.52
C GLY A 572 -21.07 16.65 7.05
N VAL A 573 -20.19 17.10 6.17
CA VAL A 573 -20.40 17.08 4.72
C VAL A 573 -20.31 15.65 4.16
N VAL A 574 -19.33 14.87 4.62
CA VAL A 574 -19.17 13.47 4.21
C VAL A 574 -20.33 12.63 4.75
N SER A 575 -20.79 12.87 5.98
CA SER A 575 -21.96 12.18 6.54
C SER A 575 -23.24 12.53 5.79
N ASN A 576 -23.43 13.79 5.37
CA ASN A 576 -24.55 14.15 4.50
C ASN A 576 -24.52 13.33 3.19
N CYS A 577 -23.35 13.10 2.60
CA CYS A 577 -23.22 12.26 1.40
C CYS A 577 -23.65 10.81 1.69
N ILE A 578 -23.11 10.22 2.75
CA ILE A 578 -23.39 8.83 3.14
C ILE A 578 -24.88 8.64 3.45
N ASN A 579 -25.47 9.53 4.26
CA ASN A 579 -26.89 9.49 4.60
C ASN A 579 -27.80 9.72 3.38
N SER A 580 -27.30 10.42 2.35
CA SER A 580 -27.98 10.61 1.07
C SER A 580 -27.72 9.48 0.06
N ASN A 581 -27.13 8.35 0.47
CA ASN A 581 -26.71 7.24 -0.40
C ASN A 581 -25.75 7.64 -1.53
N ILE A 582 -24.99 8.72 -1.38
CA ILE A 582 -23.94 9.11 -2.33
C ILE A 582 -22.64 8.43 -1.89
N THR A 583 -22.27 7.38 -2.60
CA THR A 583 -21.19 6.48 -2.20
C THR A 583 -19.85 6.76 -2.87
N LYS A 584 -19.83 7.57 -3.94
CA LYS A 584 -18.62 7.97 -4.69
C LYS A 584 -18.24 9.39 -4.28
N ILE A 585 -17.22 9.53 -3.44
CA ILE A 585 -16.86 10.81 -2.84
C ILE A 585 -15.37 11.09 -3.10
N TYR A 586 -15.09 12.21 -3.75
CA TYR A 586 -13.73 12.73 -3.97
C TYR A 586 -13.47 13.90 -3.04
N ALA A 587 -12.51 13.77 -2.12
CA ALA A 587 -12.06 14.85 -1.26
C ALA A 587 -10.83 15.53 -1.87
N LEU A 588 -10.99 16.74 -2.41
CA LEU A 588 -9.90 17.54 -2.95
C LEU A 588 -9.24 18.35 -1.83
N THR A 589 -7.95 18.15 -1.60
CA THR A 589 -7.21 18.87 -0.53
C THR A 589 -6.05 19.67 -1.09
N GLN A 590 -5.83 20.87 -0.55
CA GLN A 590 -4.88 21.84 -1.11
C GLN A 590 -3.80 22.25 -0.09
N LYS A 591 -4.19 22.80 1.07
CA LYS A 591 -3.28 23.46 2.02
C LYS A 591 -3.31 22.77 3.38
N ASN A 592 -2.13 22.52 3.96
CA ASN A 592 -2.00 21.93 5.30
C ASN A 592 -2.82 20.62 5.48
N SER A 593 -2.89 19.80 4.43
CA SER A 593 -3.85 18.71 4.28
C SER A 593 -3.51 17.43 5.05
N THR A 594 -2.29 17.26 5.57
CA THR A 594 -1.84 16.00 6.21
C THR A 594 -2.80 15.49 7.30
N SER A 595 -3.26 16.38 8.18
CA SER A 595 -4.20 16.01 9.26
C SER A 595 -5.56 15.56 8.72
N LEU A 596 -6.07 16.26 7.70
CA LEU A 596 -7.34 15.95 7.06
C LEU A 596 -7.25 14.64 6.29
N ASN A 597 -6.18 14.48 5.52
CA ASN A 597 -5.95 13.30 4.71
C ASN A 597 -5.87 12.05 5.59
N SER A 598 -5.09 12.10 6.68
CA SER A 598 -5.01 11.00 7.64
C SER A 598 -6.37 10.68 8.27
N HIS A 599 -7.20 11.69 8.52
CA HIS A 599 -8.52 11.48 9.12
C HIS A 599 -9.52 10.85 8.16
N ILE A 600 -9.69 11.41 6.96
CA ILE A 600 -10.61 10.85 5.96
C ILE A 600 -10.21 9.41 5.62
N SER A 601 -8.93 9.16 5.36
CA SER A 601 -8.41 7.84 5.03
C SER A 601 -8.65 6.80 6.13
N ARG A 602 -8.78 7.21 7.40
CA ARG A 602 -9.01 6.29 8.52
C ARG A 602 -10.48 6.20 8.92
N ALA A 603 -11.21 7.31 8.83
CA ALA A 603 -12.62 7.40 9.21
C ALA A 603 -13.51 6.67 8.20
N TYR A 604 -13.15 6.74 6.91
CA TYR A 604 -14.01 6.29 5.81
C TYR A 604 -13.37 5.19 4.93
N SER A 605 -12.33 4.49 5.42
CA SER A 605 -11.77 3.32 4.73
C SER A 605 -12.72 2.12 4.79
N GLY A 606 -13.48 1.90 3.70
CA GLY A 606 -14.17 0.65 3.35
C GLY A 606 -15.34 0.18 4.23
N ALA A 607 -15.49 0.67 5.47
CA ALA A 607 -16.46 0.13 6.42
C ALA A 607 -17.85 0.81 6.41
N CYS A 608 -17.94 2.07 5.94
CA CYS A 608 -19.19 2.86 5.98
C CYS A 608 -19.89 2.97 4.62
N LEU A 609 -19.32 2.39 3.56
CA LEU A 609 -19.82 2.53 2.19
C LEU A 609 -20.18 1.14 1.65
N ALA A 610 -21.30 1.02 0.94
CA ALA A 610 -21.73 -0.22 0.29
C ALA A 610 -20.64 -0.76 -0.68
N ASN A 611 -20.75 -2.02 -1.13
CA ASN A 611 -19.73 -2.83 -1.82
C ASN A 611 -18.99 -2.21 -3.04
N GLU A 612 -19.33 -1.00 -3.50
CA GLU A 612 -18.67 -0.27 -4.61
C GLU A 612 -18.37 1.21 -4.30
N GLY A 613 -18.63 1.67 -3.07
CA GLY A 613 -18.42 3.06 -2.65
C GLY A 613 -17.02 3.34 -2.13
N PHE A 614 -16.54 4.56 -2.34
CA PHE A 614 -15.25 5.02 -1.84
C PHE A 614 -15.29 6.49 -1.43
N VAL A 615 -14.41 6.83 -0.49
CA VAL A 615 -14.00 8.21 -0.24
C VAL A 615 -12.53 8.31 -0.62
N GLU A 616 -12.26 8.84 -1.80
CA GLU A 616 -10.91 8.99 -2.36
C GLU A 616 -10.40 10.41 -2.13
N MET A 617 -9.15 10.53 -1.72
CA MET A 617 -8.53 11.83 -1.49
C MET A 617 -7.60 12.16 -2.64
N ILE A 618 -7.80 13.32 -3.24
CA ILE A 618 -6.90 13.84 -4.26
C ILE A 618 -6.19 15.04 -3.66
N ALA A 619 -4.94 14.82 -3.27
CA ALA A 619 -4.05 15.90 -2.85
C ALA A 619 -3.68 16.76 -4.05
N ALA A 620 -3.53 18.07 -3.84
CA ALA A 620 -3.02 18.96 -4.86
C ALA A 620 -1.66 18.45 -5.38
N TYR A 621 -1.50 18.50 -6.70
CA TYR A 621 -0.30 18.08 -7.40
C TYR A 621 0.01 19.04 -8.55
N GLN A 622 1.27 19.06 -8.95
CA GLN A 622 1.75 19.78 -10.13
C GLN A 622 1.86 18.78 -11.30
N SER A 623 1.46 19.19 -12.50
CA SER A 623 1.60 18.38 -13.72
C SER A 623 2.77 18.90 -14.56
N ALA A 624 3.15 18.15 -15.61
CA ALA A 624 4.18 18.61 -16.54
C ALA A 624 3.76 19.89 -17.28
N ASP A 625 2.45 20.06 -17.52
CA ASP A 625 1.86 21.17 -18.25
C ASP A 625 1.62 22.41 -17.36
N ASP A 626 1.46 22.23 -16.04
CA ASP A 626 1.12 23.29 -15.10
C ASP A 626 1.89 23.13 -13.77
N LYS A 627 2.84 24.05 -13.56
CA LYS A 627 3.75 24.06 -12.41
C LYS A 627 3.15 24.73 -11.18
N ASP A 628 1.99 25.37 -11.28
CA ASP A 628 1.38 26.02 -10.12
C ASP A 628 0.56 25.02 -9.29
N TRP A 629 0.38 25.30 -8.00
CA TRP A 629 -0.57 24.56 -7.17
C TRP A 629 -2.01 24.91 -7.57
N PHE A 630 -3.00 24.19 -7.05
CA PHE A 630 -4.41 24.51 -7.30
C PHE A 630 -4.70 25.96 -6.87
N GLN A 631 -5.17 26.78 -7.81
CA GLN A 631 -5.41 28.21 -7.61
C GLN A 631 -6.83 28.50 -7.09
N GLY A 632 -7.74 27.53 -7.18
CA GLY A 632 -9.11 27.67 -6.70
C GLY A 632 -9.93 26.39 -6.89
N THR A 633 -11.23 26.46 -6.61
CA THR A 633 -12.13 25.29 -6.66
C THR A 633 -12.40 24.81 -8.08
N ALA A 634 -12.58 25.71 -9.04
CA ALA A 634 -12.77 25.36 -10.45
C ALA A 634 -11.48 24.82 -11.06
N ASP A 635 -10.35 25.45 -10.74
CA ASP A 635 -9.03 24.99 -11.16
C ASP A 635 -8.70 23.59 -10.62
N ALA A 636 -9.00 23.32 -9.35
CA ALA A 636 -8.81 21.99 -8.74
C ALA A 636 -9.64 20.91 -9.44
N VAL A 637 -10.93 21.17 -9.73
CA VAL A 637 -11.77 20.21 -10.45
C VAL A 637 -11.27 20.03 -11.88
N ARG A 638 -10.94 21.12 -12.59
CA ARG A 638 -10.43 21.11 -13.97
C ARG A 638 -9.19 20.24 -14.11
N ARG A 639 -8.22 20.40 -13.20
CA ARG A 639 -6.98 19.61 -13.18
C ARG A 639 -7.25 18.15 -12.83
N CYS A 640 -8.22 17.87 -11.96
CA CYS A 640 -8.60 16.52 -11.58
C CYS A 640 -9.64 15.85 -12.50
N LEU A 641 -10.08 16.50 -13.58
CA LEU A 641 -11.11 15.95 -14.48
C LEU A 641 -10.75 14.57 -15.01
N TRP A 642 -9.47 14.30 -15.29
CA TRP A 642 -9.05 12.99 -15.81
C TRP A 642 -9.29 11.84 -14.81
N VAL A 643 -9.20 12.10 -13.49
CA VAL A 643 -9.54 11.12 -12.43
C VAL A 643 -11.06 11.04 -12.27
N LEU A 644 -11.72 12.20 -12.25
CA LEU A 644 -13.18 12.29 -12.08
C LEU A 644 -13.96 11.66 -13.26
N GLU A 645 -13.34 11.58 -14.44
CA GLU A 645 -13.90 10.98 -15.65
C GLU A 645 -13.78 9.45 -15.69
N GLU A 646 -12.96 8.82 -14.83
CA GLU A 646 -12.78 7.36 -14.79
C GLU A 646 -14.08 6.61 -14.46
N TYR A 647 -14.92 7.19 -13.61
CA TYR A 647 -16.21 6.60 -13.23
C TYR A 647 -17.36 7.20 -14.05
N PRO A 648 -18.23 6.38 -14.66
CA PRO A 648 -19.35 6.87 -15.46
C PRO A 648 -20.49 7.37 -14.56
N VAL A 649 -20.39 8.63 -14.13
CA VAL A 649 -21.47 9.35 -13.44
C VAL A 649 -22.20 10.30 -14.39
N ALA A 650 -23.47 10.60 -14.10
CA ALA A 650 -24.30 11.54 -14.85
C ALA A 650 -24.14 12.97 -14.30
N GLU A 651 -24.04 13.13 -12.97
CA GLU A 651 -23.92 14.43 -12.31
C GLU A 651 -22.77 14.49 -11.30
N PHE A 652 -22.17 15.67 -11.16
CA PHE A 652 -21.21 15.99 -10.10
C PHE A 652 -21.88 16.87 -9.04
N LEU A 653 -21.72 16.49 -7.77
CA LEU A 653 -22.17 17.26 -6.61
C LEU A 653 -20.98 17.96 -5.95
N LEU A 654 -20.88 19.28 -6.08
CA LEU A 654 -19.81 20.09 -5.49
C LEU A 654 -20.17 20.55 -4.07
N LEU A 655 -19.31 20.25 -3.11
CA LEU A 655 -19.57 20.45 -1.68
C LEU A 655 -18.43 21.19 -0.96
N PRO A 656 -18.70 22.32 -0.28
CA PRO A 656 -17.73 22.95 0.62
C PRO A 656 -17.55 22.13 1.90
N GLY A 657 -16.33 21.65 2.18
CA GLY A 657 -16.00 20.82 3.35
C GLY A 657 -15.95 21.54 4.70
N HIS A 658 -16.34 22.81 4.75
CA HIS A 658 -16.28 23.69 5.93
C HIS A 658 -17.65 24.24 6.34
N HIS A 659 -18.75 23.71 5.81
CA HIS A 659 -20.10 24.10 6.20
C HIS A 659 -20.68 23.11 7.22
N LEU A 660 -21.49 23.60 8.16
CA LEU A 660 -22.27 22.76 9.07
C LEU A 660 -23.76 22.91 8.75
N TYR A 661 -24.36 21.81 8.30
CA TYR A 661 -25.77 21.74 7.89
C TYR A 661 -26.17 20.28 7.73
N LYS A 662 -27.48 20.03 7.73
CA LYS A 662 -28.05 18.71 7.53
C LYS A 662 -28.95 18.72 6.30
N MET A 663 -28.50 18.12 5.21
CA MET A 663 -29.24 18.08 3.94
C MET A 663 -29.22 16.68 3.37
N ASP A 664 -30.40 16.21 2.98
CA ASP A 664 -30.55 15.04 2.12
C ASP A 664 -30.41 15.48 0.66
N TYR A 665 -29.29 15.11 0.04
CA TYR A 665 -28.97 15.50 -1.32
C TYR A 665 -29.82 14.77 -2.36
N GLN A 666 -30.51 13.67 -2.02
CA GLN A 666 -31.38 12.99 -2.97
C GLN A 666 -32.47 13.95 -3.46
N LYS A 667 -33.08 14.71 -2.55
CA LYS A 667 -34.10 15.73 -2.88
C LYS A 667 -33.55 16.85 -3.77
N LEU A 668 -32.31 17.26 -3.53
CA LEU A 668 -31.62 18.27 -4.36
C LEU A 668 -31.37 17.73 -5.79
N ILE A 669 -30.95 16.47 -5.91
CA ILE A 669 -30.68 15.81 -7.19
C ILE A 669 -31.98 15.53 -7.95
N GLU A 670 -33.04 15.11 -7.25
CA GLU A 670 -34.38 14.94 -7.81
C GLU A 670 -34.89 16.26 -8.38
N ALA A 671 -34.83 17.36 -7.61
CA ALA A 671 -35.19 18.68 -8.09
C ALA A 671 -34.34 19.15 -9.30
N HIS A 672 -33.06 18.76 -9.37
CA HIS A 672 -32.19 19.04 -10.52
C HIS A 672 -32.68 18.30 -11.79
N ARG A 673 -33.03 17.02 -11.64
CA ARG A 673 -33.53 16.16 -12.73
C ARG A 673 -34.93 16.54 -13.19
N ASP A 674 -35.85 16.77 -12.27
CA ASP A 674 -37.24 17.14 -12.57
C ASP A 674 -37.33 18.45 -13.37
N ASN A 675 -36.43 19.39 -13.07
CA ASN A 675 -36.33 20.64 -13.79
C ASN A 675 -35.48 20.55 -15.07
N ASN A 676 -34.87 19.40 -15.40
CA ASN A 676 -33.89 19.26 -16.48
C ASN A 676 -32.86 20.41 -16.47
N ALA A 677 -32.33 20.73 -15.29
CA ALA A 677 -31.41 21.84 -15.11
C ALA A 677 -30.00 21.46 -15.57
N ASP A 678 -29.22 22.43 -16.06
CA ASP A 678 -27.80 22.24 -16.35
C ASP A 678 -26.97 22.34 -15.07
N VAL A 679 -27.38 23.27 -14.20
CA VAL A 679 -26.78 23.55 -12.89
C VAL A 679 -27.92 23.81 -11.90
N THR A 680 -27.87 23.18 -10.73
CA THR A 680 -28.71 23.55 -9.59
C THR A 680 -27.83 23.99 -8.42
N LEU A 681 -28.14 25.13 -7.79
CA LEU A 681 -27.40 25.64 -6.64
C LEU A 681 -28.30 25.75 -5.41
N ALA A 682 -27.79 25.35 -4.24
CA ALA A 682 -28.54 25.47 -3.00
C ALA A 682 -28.46 26.89 -2.41
N VAL A 683 -29.60 27.40 -1.97
CA VAL A 683 -29.75 28.71 -1.32
C VAL A 683 -30.41 28.55 0.05
N SER A 684 -29.98 29.31 1.05
CA SER A 684 -30.61 29.24 2.38
C SER A 684 -31.78 30.20 2.47
N SER A 685 -32.92 29.72 2.97
CA SER A 685 -34.09 30.55 3.26
C SER A 685 -33.95 31.37 4.55
N SER A 686 -32.95 31.03 5.39
CA SER A 686 -32.77 31.69 6.69
C SER A 686 -31.90 32.94 6.56
N MET A 687 -32.45 34.08 6.92
CA MET A 687 -31.79 35.39 6.84
C MET A 687 -30.91 35.69 8.08
N ARG A 688 -30.23 34.67 8.63
CA ARG A 688 -29.33 34.85 9.80
C ARG A 688 -27.96 35.45 9.43
N CYS A 689 -27.62 35.50 8.14
CA CYS A 689 -26.31 35.89 7.65
C CYS A 689 -26.06 37.41 7.75
N ARG A 690 -25.25 37.84 8.74
CA ARG A 690 -24.76 39.22 8.88
C ARG A 690 -23.39 39.49 8.22
N ASP A 691 -22.76 38.48 7.61
CA ASP A 691 -21.41 38.64 7.05
C ASP A 691 -21.46 39.23 5.62
N PRO A 692 -20.83 40.39 5.35
CA PRO A 692 -20.78 40.99 4.01
C PRO A 692 -19.97 40.17 2.99
N SER A 693 -19.31 39.07 3.39
CA SER A 693 -18.60 38.16 2.47
C SER A 693 -19.49 37.12 1.78
N TYR A 694 -20.77 37.02 2.15
CA TYR A 694 -21.73 36.18 1.43
C TYR A 694 -22.09 36.77 0.06
N VAL A 695 -22.39 35.89 -0.89
CA VAL A 695 -22.84 36.27 -2.23
C VAL A 695 -24.30 35.86 -2.28
N ASN A 696 -25.12 36.85 -2.52
CA ASN A 696 -26.55 36.68 -2.62
C ASN A 696 -26.91 36.38 -4.08
N VAL A 697 -27.98 35.64 -4.27
CA VAL A 697 -28.45 35.21 -5.57
C VAL A 697 -29.89 35.70 -5.71
N ARG A 698 -30.18 36.37 -6.81
CA ARG A 698 -31.53 36.77 -7.17
C ARG A 698 -32.20 35.63 -7.91
N VAL A 699 -33.34 35.19 -7.38
CA VAL A 699 -34.13 34.06 -7.89
C VAL A 699 -35.41 34.60 -8.50
N GLY A 700 -35.64 34.28 -9.77
CA GLY A 700 -36.81 34.67 -10.54
C GLY A 700 -38.01 33.73 -10.35
N LYS A 701 -39.02 33.90 -11.21
CA LYS A 701 -40.18 33.00 -11.27
C LYS A 701 -39.72 31.60 -11.72
N GLU A 702 -40.30 30.55 -11.16
CA GLU A 702 -39.89 29.14 -11.38
C GLU A 702 -38.49 28.77 -10.86
N ASN A 703 -38.00 29.39 -9.79
CA ASN A 703 -36.70 29.11 -9.15
C ASN A 703 -35.47 29.31 -10.06
N GLN A 704 -35.61 29.97 -11.21
CA GLN A 704 -34.47 30.28 -12.07
C GLN A 704 -33.54 31.30 -11.41
N VAL A 705 -32.23 31.07 -11.51
CA VAL A 705 -31.23 32.00 -11.01
C VAL A 705 -30.95 33.07 -12.05
N VAL A 706 -31.22 34.34 -11.69
CA VAL A 706 -31.10 35.48 -12.61
C VAL A 706 -29.74 36.16 -12.48
N GLU A 707 -29.28 36.42 -11.25
CA GLU A 707 -28.08 37.24 -11.02
C GLU A 707 -27.38 36.88 -9.71
N PHE A 708 -26.03 36.96 -9.71
CA PHE A 708 -25.19 36.89 -8.52
C PHE A 708 -24.84 38.30 -8.01
N ILE A 709 -25.27 38.64 -6.80
CA ILE A 709 -25.09 39.94 -6.16
C ILE A 709 -23.96 39.84 -5.13
N LYS A 710 -22.88 40.60 -5.34
CA LYS A 710 -21.75 40.70 -4.41
C LYS A 710 -21.98 41.87 -3.45
N CYS A 711 -22.05 41.63 -2.15
CA CYS A 711 -22.16 42.70 -1.15
C CYS A 711 -20.88 43.54 -1.13
N GLN A 712 -20.96 44.83 -1.46
CA GLN A 712 -19.87 45.79 -1.23
C GLN A 712 -19.94 46.32 0.21
N GLY A 713 -18.81 46.39 0.90
CA GLY A 713 -18.74 46.78 2.31
C GLY A 713 -18.81 48.29 2.57
N LYS A 714 -19.57 48.64 3.63
CA LYS A 714 -19.84 49.94 4.31
C LYS A 714 -20.93 50.85 3.72
N PRO A 715 -21.97 51.24 4.52
CA PRO A 715 -22.83 52.37 4.17
C PRO A 715 -22.12 53.71 4.47
N PRO A 716 -22.45 54.82 3.77
CA PRO A 716 -22.00 56.14 4.16
C PRO A 716 -22.68 56.55 5.46
N ILE A 717 -21.86 57.07 6.38
CA ILE A 717 -22.34 57.80 7.55
C ILE A 717 -22.99 59.09 7.03
N HIS A 718 -24.33 59.14 7.06
CA HIS A 718 -25.22 60.29 7.24
C HIS A 718 -26.51 60.09 6.45
N SER A 719 -27.60 59.73 7.13
CA SER A 719 -28.76 60.62 7.31
C SER A 719 -29.87 59.89 8.09
N LYS A 720 -30.65 60.68 8.79
CA LYS A 720 -31.68 60.34 9.77
C LYS A 720 -32.83 59.51 9.18
N LEU A 721 -33.61 58.95 10.10
CA LEU A 721 -34.97 58.43 9.95
C LEU A 721 -35.67 58.88 8.66
N GLU A 722 -36.15 57.91 7.89
CA GLU A 722 -37.50 57.95 7.34
C GLU A 722 -37.97 56.51 7.11
N GLU A 723 -39.02 56.12 7.85
CA GLU A 723 -39.89 55.03 7.46
C GLU A 723 -40.44 55.36 6.08
N SER A 724 -39.97 54.65 5.06
CA SER A 724 -40.51 54.75 3.70
C SER A 724 -40.75 53.34 3.20
N ILE A 725 -42.03 52.99 3.18
CA ILE A 725 -42.66 51.90 2.45
C ILE A 725 -41.92 51.70 1.11
N MET A 726 -41.13 50.63 0.99
CA MET A 726 -40.65 50.20 -0.32
C MET A 726 -41.78 49.46 -1.00
N VAL A 727 -42.30 50.11 -2.04
CA VAL A 727 -43.12 49.54 -3.09
C VAL A 727 -42.47 48.24 -3.57
N ILE A 728 -43.27 47.18 -3.51
CA ILE A 728 -42.97 45.83 -3.97
C ILE A 728 -42.78 45.88 -5.50
N ASP A 729 -41.59 45.51 -5.98
CA ASP A 729 -41.43 45.02 -7.35
C ASP A 729 -41.48 43.49 -7.30
N ASP A 730 -42.62 42.97 -7.71
CA ASP A 730 -43.27 41.73 -7.22
C ASP A 730 -42.80 40.46 -7.96
N ALA A 731 -41.50 40.31 -8.17
CA ALA A 731 -41.03 39.19 -9.00
C ALA A 731 -39.82 38.40 -8.50
N HIS A 732 -38.92 38.96 -7.68
CA HIS A 732 -37.60 38.33 -7.45
C HIS A 732 -37.15 38.36 -5.98
N ASP A 733 -37.05 37.18 -5.37
CA ASP A 733 -36.52 37.00 -4.01
C ASP A 733 -34.98 36.91 -4.03
N THR A 734 -34.32 37.40 -2.99
CA THR A 734 -32.86 37.34 -2.85
C THR A 734 -32.46 36.39 -1.72
N PHE A 735 -31.64 35.38 -2.02
CA PHE A 735 -31.19 34.38 -1.03
C PHE A 735 -29.67 34.23 -1.01
N PRO A 736 -29.04 33.97 0.15
CA PRO A 736 -27.62 33.67 0.23
C PRO A 736 -27.29 32.31 -0.41
N SER A 737 -26.24 32.26 -1.24
CA SER A 737 -25.75 31.00 -1.82
C SER A 737 -24.99 30.19 -0.79
N MET A 738 -25.34 28.91 -0.67
CA MET A 738 -24.64 27.94 0.19
C MET A 738 -23.37 27.37 -0.47
N GLY A 739 -23.07 27.73 -1.73
CA GLY A 739 -21.91 27.19 -2.45
C GLY A 739 -21.95 25.69 -2.74
N ILE A 740 -23.12 25.07 -2.64
CA ILE A 740 -23.39 23.67 -3.01
C ILE A 740 -24.00 23.65 -4.42
N TYR A 741 -23.44 22.85 -5.32
CA TYR A 741 -23.86 22.81 -6.71
C TYR A 741 -24.04 21.37 -7.21
N VAL A 742 -25.11 21.10 -7.96
CA VAL A 742 -25.26 19.91 -8.80
C VAL A 742 -25.08 20.34 -10.25
N ILE A 743 -24.15 19.71 -10.96
CA ILE A 743 -23.82 20.04 -12.35
C ILE A 743 -23.78 18.77 -13.19
N ASN A 744 -24.46 18.79 -14.33
CA ASN A 744 -24.39 17.69 -15.30
C ASN A 744 -22.94 17.46 -15.75
N ARG A 745 -22.50 16.19 -15.83
CA ARG A 745 -21.11 15.83 -16.19
C ARG A 745 -20.68 16.50 -17.49
N VAL A 746 -21.50 16.43 -18.52
CA VAL A 746 -21.19 17.01 -19.84
C VAL A 746 -21.06 18.53 -19.76
N VAL A 747 -21.92 19.17 -18.99
CA VAL A 747 -21.90 20.63 -18.78
C VAL A 747 -20.65 21.03 -18.00
N MET A 748 -20.29 20.30 -16.93
CA MET A 748 -19.07 20.54 -16.15
C MET A 748 -17.82 20.52 -17.03
N ILE A 749 -17.68 19.49 -17.87
CA ILE A 749 -16.51 19.34 -18.75
C ILE A 749 -16.44 20.50 -19.75
N LYS A 750 -17.56 20.86 -20.39
CA LYS A 750 -17.62 22.00 -21.32
C LYS A 750 -17.29 23.32 -20.61
N LEU A 751 -17.87 23.57 -19.44
CA LEU A 751 -17.60 24.78 -18.66
C LEU A 751 -16.11 24.93 -18.33
N LEU A 752 -15.44 23.85 -17.91
CA LEU A 752 -14.05 23.91 -17.45
C LEU A 752 -12.99 23.78 -18.56
N ARG A 753 -13.29 23.08 -19.68
CA ARG A 753 -12.34 22.91 -20.79
C ARG A 753 -12.55 23.91 -21.92
N GLU A 754 -13.79 24.23 -22.27
CA GLU A 754 -14.12 25.02 -23.45
C GLU A 754 -14.43 26.47 -23.10
N TYR A 755 -15.37 26.72 -22.18
CA TYR A 755 -15.86 28.08 -21.90
C TYR A 755 -14.94 28.86 -20.94
N PHE A 756 -14.46 28.23 -19.87
CA PHE A 756 -13.72 28.90 -18.79
C PHE A 756 -12.39 28.21 -18.43
N PRO A 757 -11.47 27.97 -19.39
CA PRO A 757 -10.24 27.21 -19.14
C PRO A 757 -9.23 27.89 -18.21
N LYS A 758 -9.37 29.20 -17.97
CA LYS A 758 -8.48 30.02 -17.12
C LYS A 758 -9.13 30.46 -15.79
N SER A 759 -10.37 30.05 -15.53
CA SER A 759 -11.10 30.45 -14.32
C SER A 759 -10.70 29.62 -13.12
N ASN A 760 -10.60 30.27 -11.96
CA ASN A 760 -10.09 29.62 -10.75
C ASN A 760 -11.22 29.21 -9.80
N HIS A 761 -12.34 29.92 -9.76
CA HIS A 761 -13.39 29.67 -8.78
C HIS A 761 -14.78 29.48 -9.41
N PHE A 762 -15.50 28.45 -8.93
CA PHE A 762 -16.89 28.24 -9.37
C PHE A 762 -17.79 29.42 -9.02
N ARG A 763 -17.68 29.92 -7.78
CA ARG A 763 -18.59 30.93 -7.23
C ARG A 763 -18.47 32.30 -7.91
N SER A 764 -17.27 32.75 -8.27
CA SER A 764 -17.06 34.07 -8.85
C SER A 764 -16.99 34.07 -10.37
N ASP A 765 -16.58 32.95 -10.98
CA ASP A 765 -16.23 32.92 -12.40
C ASP A 765 -17.18 31.99 -13.18
N VAL A 766 -17.19 30.70 -12.83
CA VAL A 766 -17.84 29.66 -13.68
C VAL A 766 -19.37 29.71 -13.61
N ILE A 767 -19.97 29.80 -12.41
CA ILE A 767 -21.44 29.80 -12.29
C ILE A 767 -22.07 31.10 -12.82
N PRO A 768 -21.54 32.31 -12.49
CA PRO A 768 -22.01 33.53 -13.14
C PRO A 768 -21.82 33.48 -14.66
N GLY A 769 -20.72 32.92 -15.14
CA GLY A 769 -20.47 32.68 -16.57
C GLY A 769 -21.47 31.73 -17.21
N ALA A 770 -21.88 30.66 -16.52
CA ALA A 770 -22.90 29.73 -16.99
C ALA A 770 -24.26 30.42 -17.22
N ILE A 771 -24.65 31.34 -16.33
CA ILE A 771 -25.86 32.16 -16.47
C ILE A 771 -25.74 33.08 -17.69
N ALA A 772 -24.60 33.74 -17.87
CA ALA A 772 -24.35 34.62 -19.01
C ALA A 772 -24.36 33.87 -20.36
N LEU A 773 -24.01 32.58 -20.36
CA LEU A 773 -24.09 31.70 -21.54
C LEU A 773 -25.52 31.19 -21.84
N GLY A 774 -26.50 31.48 -20.98
CA GLY A 774 -27.88 31.05 -21.13
C GLY A 774 -28.14 29.58 -20.72
N LEU A 775 -27.25 28.97 -19.93
CA LEU A 775 -27.49 27.64 -19.37
C LEU A 775 -28.63 27.68 -18.34
N LYS A 776 -29.37 26.57 -18.19
CA LYS A 776 -30.49 26.50 -17.25
C LYS A 776 -29.99 26.32 -15.82
N VAL A 777 -29.79 27.44 -15.13
CA VAL A 777 -29.36 27.50 -13.72
C VAL A 777 -30.57 27.65 -12.78
N GLN A 778 -30.75 26.71 -11.86
CA GLN A 778 -31.88 26.63 -10.94
C GLN A 778 -31.45 26.77 -9.47
N ALA A 779 -32.30 27.36 -8.64
CA ALA A 779 -32.10 27.48 -7.21
C ALA A 779 -32.90 26.41 -6.45
N TYR A 780 -32.26 25.75 -5.48
CA TYR A 780 -32.93 24.86 -4.54
C TYR A 780 -32.95 25.51 -3.15
N LYS A 781 -34.15 25.82 -2.65
CA LYS A 781 -34.33 26.47 -1.34
C LYS A 781 -34.14 25.45 -0.21
N PHE A 782 -33.27 25.80 0.74
CA PHE A 782 -32.99 25.00 1.93
C PHE A 782 -33.44 25.74 3.19
N ASP A 783 -34.40 25.13 3.89
CA ASP A 783 -35.04 25.73 5.08
C ASP A 783 -34.39 25.28 6.40
N GLY A 784 -33.36 24.43 6.36
CA GLY A 784 -32.67 23.93 7.54
C GLY A 784 -31.56 24.85 8.07
N TYR A 785 -30.95 24.47 9.20
CA TYR A 785 -29.79 25.15 9.73
C TYR A 785 -28.58 25.03 8.80
N TRP A 786 -27.94 26.16 8.54
CA TRP A 786 -26.71 26.27 7.78
C TRP A 786 -25.82 27.34 8.38
N GLU A 787 -24.57 26.99 8.63
CA GLU A 787 -23.53 27.91 9.06
C GLU A 787 -22.24 27.68 8.26
N ASP A 788 -21.58 28.78 7.86
CA ASP A 788 -20.28 28.77 7.19
C ASP A 788 -19.15 28.96 8.20
N MET A 789 -18.31 27.93 8.37
CA MET A 789 -17.31 27.90 9.43
C MET A 789 -15.99 28.58 9.04
N ARG A 790 -15.99 29.53 8.10
CA ARG A 790 -14.75 30.22 7.64
C ARG A 790 -14.27 31.36 8.54
N SER A 791 -15.01 31.74 9.58
CA SER A 791 -14.62 32.79 10.53
C SER A 791 -14.51 32.24 11.96
N ILE A 792 -13.63 32.84 12.77
CA ILE A 792 -13.48 32.49 14.19
C ILE A 792 -14.80 32.71 14.95
N GLU A 793 -15.51 33.80 14.65
CA GLU A 793 -16.80 34.15 15.25
C GLU A 793 -17.86 33.08 14.96
N SER A 794 -18.13 32.75 13.68
CA SER A 794 -19.09 31.72 13.30
C SER A 794 -18.73 30.35 13.90
N PHE A 795 -17.45 29.99 13.85
CA PHE A 795 -16.98 28.73 14.42
C PHE A 795 -17.19 28.65 15.94
N TYR A 796 -16.92 29.73 16.67
CA TYR A 796 -17.16 29.82 18.11
C TYR A 796 -18.65 29.73 18.43
N HIS A 797 -19.48 30.55 17.76
CA HIS A 797 -20.92 30.59 18.01
C HIS A 797 -21.60 29.25 17.72
N ALA A 798 -21.27 28.60 16.60
CA ALA A 798 -21.85 27.30 16.27
C ALA A 798 -21.49 26.21 17.30
N ASN A 799 -20.26 26.25 17.85
CA ASN A 799 -19.90 25.39 18.98
C ASN A 799 -20.74 25.74 20.22
N MET A 800 -20.84 27.01 20.61
CA MET A 800 -21.63 27.41 21.78
C MET A 800 -23.12 27.12 21.64
N GLU A 801 -23.67 27.14 20.43
CA GLU A 801 -25.06 26.74 20.17
C GLU A 801 -25.28 25.24 20.41
N SER A 802 -24.28 24.40 20.14
CA SER A 802 -24.38 22.95 20.38
C SER A 802 -24.51 22.57 21.86
N THR A 803 -24.18 23.47 22.80
CA THR A 803 -24.30 23.19 24.23
C THR A 803 -25.71 23.44 24.78
N LYS A 804 -26.62 24.03 24.00
CA LYS A 804 -27.99 24.37 24.41
C LYS A 804 -28.91 23.15 24.20
N MET A 805 -29.40 22.50 25.26
CA MET A 805 -30.25 21.30 25.12
C MET A 805 -31.64 21.54 24.53
N THR A 806 -32.24 22.69 24.82
CA THR A 806 -33.55 23.09 24.31
C THR A 806 -33.32 24.15 23.25
N ASP A 807 -33.67 23.87 22.00
CA ASP A 807 -33.42 24.71 20.81
C ASP A 807 -32.00 24.57 20.20
N MET A 808 -31.55 23.33 19.94
CA MET A 808 -30.34 23.09 19.13
C MET A 808 -30.65 23.34 17.65
N PRO A 809 -29.99 24.30 16.98
CA PRO A 809 -30.18 24.52 15.55
C PRO A 809 -29.65 23.34 14.71
N TYR A 810 -28.54 22.73 15.15
CA TYR A 810 -27.98 21.52 14.56
C TYR A 810 -28.00 20.37 15.58
N ASN A 811 -28.72 19.29 15.28
CA ASN A 811 -28.86 18.14 16.18
C ASN A 811 -27.79 17.08 15.91
N PHE A 812 -26.82 16.94 16.82
CA PHE A 812 -25.78 15.91 16.77
C PHE A 812 -26.27 14.50 17.19
N TYR A 813 -27.49 14.38 17.73
CA TYR A 813 -28.05 13.14 18.30
C TYR A 813 -29.16 12.53 17.44
N ASP A 814 -29.23 12.90 16.17
CA ASP A 814 -30.24 12.37 15.27
C ASP A 814 -29.91 10.92 14.89
N ARG A 815 -30.79 9.98 15.25
CA ARG A 815 -30.61 8.55 14.99
C ARG A 815 -30.77 8.20 13.51
N ASP A 816 -31.71 8.86 12.83
CA ASP A 816 -32.08 8.49 11.47
C ASP A 816 -31.14 9.16 10.44
N PHE A 817 -30.33 10.12 10.88
CA PHE A 817 -29.33 10.78 10.07
C PHE A 817 -28.07 11.07 10.93
N PRO A 818 -27.30 10.03 11.26
CA PRO A 818 -26.17 10.13 12.19
C PRO A 818 -24.98 10.85 11.54
N LEU A 819 -24.12 11.42 12.40
CA LEU A 819 -22.84 11.99 12.01
C LEU A 819 -21.75 10.92 12.15
N TYR A 820 -21.17 10.49 11.03
CA TYR A 820 -20.08 9.52 10.98
C TYR A 820 -18.73 10.21 11.14
N THR A 821 -17.84 9.66 11.98
CA THR A 821 -16.46 10.09 12.14
C THR A 821 -15.57 8.90 12.49
N LEU A 822 -14.27 9.14 12.67
CA LEU A 822 -13.31 8.13 13.07
C LEU A 822 -13.68 7.54 14.45
N PRO A 823 -13.99 6.23 14.57
CA PRO A 823 -14.13 5.59 15.87
C PRO A 823 -12.78 5.61 16.59
N ARG A 824 -12.74 6.17 17.80
CA ARG A 824 -11.53 6.26 18.62
C ARG A 824 -11.69 5.35 19.84
N HIS A 825 -10.72 4.46 20.05
CA HIS A 825 -10.68 3.57 21.23
C HIS A 825 -10.09 4.31 22.44
N LEU A 826 -10.76 5.36 22.89
CA LEU A 826 -10.39 6.12 24.09
C LEU A 826 -11.04 5.51 25.33
N PRO A 827 -10.37 5.57 26.50
CA PRO A 827 -11.03 5.22 27.76
C PRO A 827 -12.17 6.21 28.05
N PRO A 828 -13.14 5.83 28.89
CA PRO A 828 -14.13 6.77 29.41
C PRO A 828 -13.48 7.96 30.12
N SER A 829 -14.14 9.12 30.09
CA SER A 829 -13.70 10.31 30.82
C SER A 829 -13.82 10.10 32.34
N ILE A 830 -12.79 10.50 33.07
CA ILE A 830 -12.74 10.46 34.54
C ILE A 830 -13.10 11.84 35.07
N ILE A 831 -14.10 11.88 35.96
CA ILE A 831 -14.61 13.12 36.56
C ILE A 831 -14.60 12.94 38.08
N THR A 832 -13.84 13.79 38.77
CA THR A 832 -13.70 13.77 40.23
C THR A 832 -14.03 15.16 40.77
N ASP A 833 -15.07 15.28 41.59
CA ASP A 833 -15.51 16.52 42.25
C ASP A 833 -15.70 17.75 41.32
N ALA A 834 -16.15 17.54 40.08
CA ALA A 834 -16.36 18.62 39.11
C ALA A 834 -17.84 19.05 39.02
N ALA A 835 -18.08 20.36 38.86
CA ALA A 835 -19.41 20.91 38.58
C ALA A 835 -19.51 21.30 37.09
N ILE A 836 -20.34 20.56 36.34
CA ILE A 836 -20.50 20.72 34.89
C ILE A 836 -21.92 21.18 34.59
N LYS A 837 -22.08 22.32 33.90
CA LYS A 837 -23.39 22.90 33.54
C LYS A 837 -23.43 23.24 32.05
N ASN A 838 -24.46 22.78 31.34
CA ASN A 838 -24.69 23.08 29.91
C ASN A 838 -23.42 22.94 29.06
N SER A 839 -22.69 21.83 29.21
CA SER A 839 -21.36 21.67 28.61
C SER A 839 -21.21 20.29 28.00
N ILE A 840 -20.39 20.18 26.94
CA ILE A 840 -20.11 18.92 26.24
C ILE A 840 -18.71 18.45 26.62
N ILE A 841 -18.60 17.20 27.06
CA ILE A 841 -17.32 16.57 27.42
C ILE A 841 -17.03 15.45 26.42
N GLY A 842 -15.92 15.59 25.70
CA GLY A 842 -15.41 14.58 24.78
C GLY A 842 -14.74 13.41 25.49
N ASP A 843 -14.33 12.43 24.70
CA ASP A 843 -13.91 11.14 25.23
C ASP A 843 -12.52 11.20 25.91
N GLY A 844 -12.36 10.42 26.97
CA GLY A 844 -11.09 10.24 27.65
C GLY A 844 -10.54 11.48 28.37
N CYS A 845 -11.40 12.42 28.75
CA CYS A 845 -11.00 13.58 29.54
C CYS A 845 -10.69 13.21 31.01
N ILE A 846 -9.85 14.00 31.67
CA ILE A 846 -9.53 13.87 33.10
C ILE A 846 -9.84 15.22 33.77
N LEU A 847 -10.90 15.25 34.57
CA LEU A 847 -11.42 16.45 35.22
C LEU A 847 -11.35 16.30 36.73
N SER A 848 -10.55 17.14 37.39
CA SER A 848 -10.35 17.08 38.84
C SER A 848 -10.76 18.40 39.49
N ASN A 849 -11.71 18.36 40.42
CA ASN A 849 -12.16 19.47 41.26
C ASN A 849 -12.36 20.80 40.52
N CYS A 850 -13.07 20.81 39.38
CA CYS A 850 -13.16 21.97 38.49
C CYS A 850 -14.61 22.43 38.22
N ARG A 851 -14.78 23.65 37.70
CA ARG A 851 -16.08 24.20 37.32
C ARG A 851 -16.11 24.48 35.81
N ILE A 852 -17.04 23.85 35.11
CA ILE A 852 -17.19 23.97 33.66
C ILE A 852 -18.62 24.39 33.36
N LYS A 853 -18.78 25.49 32.62
CA LYS A 853 -20.08 26.06 32.28
C LYS A 853 -20.12 26.51 30.83
N ASN A 854 -21.20 26.18 30.11
CA ASN A 854 -21.43 26.60 28.73
C ASN A 854 -20.21 26.35 27.81
N SER A 855 -19.50 25.24 28.00
CA SER A 855 -18.20 25.01 27.38
C SER A 855 -18.12 23.64 26.71
N ILE A 856 -17.20 23.51 25.76
CA ILE A 856 -16.92 22.25 25.07
C ILE A 856 -15.49 21.83 25.37
N LEU A 857 -15.31 20.62 25.86
CA LEU A 857 -14.02 20.01 26.08
C LEU A 857 -13.82 18.88 25.10
N GLY A 858 -12.85 19.02 24.21
CA GLY A 858 -12.42 17.99 23.27
C GLY A 858 -11.71 16.84 23.97
N MET A 859 -11.52 15.76 23.23
CA MET A 859 -11.00 14.52 23.81
C MET A 859 -9.64 14.68 24.50
N ARG A 860 -9.38 13.81 25.48
CA ARG A 860 -8.13 13.76 26.26
C ARG A 860 -7.77 15.08 26.95
N THR A 861 -8.74 15.98 27.13
CA THR A 861 -8.51 17.22 27.88
C THR A 861 -8.25 16.89 29.34
N ARG A 862 -7.19 17.46 29.89
CA ARG A 862 -6.89 17.43 31.32
C ARG A 862 -7.19 18.80 31.92
N VAL A 863 -7.98 18.83 32.99
CA VAL A 863 -8.29 20.03 33.74
C VAL A 863 -7.90 19.82 35.20
N GLY A 864 -6.98 20.66 35.68
CA GLY A 864 -6.46 20.63 37.04
C GLY A 864 -7.42 21.23 38.07
N ASP A 865 -7.08 21.02 39.33
CA ASP A 865 -7.89 21.39 40.48
C ASP A 865 -8.24 22.89 40.49
N LYS A 866 -9.47 23.19 40.92
CA LYS A 866 -10.04 24.54 41.08
C LYS A 866 -10.07 25.38 39.79
N ALA A 867 -9.78 24.81 38.63
CA ALA A 867 -9.88 25.52 37.36
C ALA A 867 -11.35 25.85 37.02
N ILE A 868 -11.56 26.99 36.36
CA ILE A 868 -12.86 27.51 35.95
C ILE A 868 -12.85 27.73 34.44
N ILE A 869 -13.78 27.10 33.73
CA ILE A 869 -13.93 27.25 32.27
C ILE A 869 -15.36 27.67 31.98
N GLU A 870 -15.53 28.86 31.39
CA GLU A 870 -16.83 29.44 31.05
C GLU A 870 -16.89 29.86 29.59
N ASP A 871 -18.01 29.57 28.91
CA ASP A 871 -18.28 30.02 27.55
C ASP A 871 -17.08 29.80 26.59
N SER A 872 -16.43 28.64 26.65
CA SER A 872 -15.15 28.39 25.95
C SER A 872 -15.12 27.06 25.20
N VAL A 873 -14.29 27.00 24.15
CA VAL A 873 -14.10 25.80 23.32
C VAL A 873 -12.66 25.30 23.48
N VAL A 874 -12.48 24.13 24.08
CA VAL A 874 -11.19 23.46 24.22
C VAL A 874 -11.12 22.32 23.22
N MET A 875 -10.15 22.33 22.30
CA MET A 875 -10.06 21.35 21.20
C MET A 875 -9.51 19.98 21.61
N GLY A 876 -8.96 19.87 22.82
CA GLY A 876 -8.43 18.63 23.38
C GLY A 876 -6.96 18.35 23.06
N SER A 877 -6.57 17.08 23.22
CA SER A 877 -5.17 16.65 23.11
C SER A 877 -5.00 15.45 22.19
N ASP A 878 -3.90 15.41 21.45
CA ASP A 878 -3.54 14.31 20.56
C ASP A 878 -2.85 13.15 21.32
N ILE A 879 -2.42 13.36 22.57
CA ILE A 879 -1.75 12.37 23.44
C ILE A 879 -2.15 12.54 24.92
N TYR A 880 -1.99 11.47 25.73
CA TYR A 880 -1.94 11.59 27.19
C TYR A 880 -0.48 11.78 27.61
N GLN A 881 -0.21 12.80 28.43
CA GLN A 881 1.12 12.99 29.00
C GLN A 881 1.35 11.97 30.14
N SER A 882 2.46 11.23 30.09
CA SER A 882 2.81 10.25 31.13
C SER A 882 3.20 10.96 32.42
N VAL A 883 2.74 10.41 33.55
CA VAL A 883 3.06 10.92 34.91
C VAL A 883 4.57 10.75 35.25
N THR A 884 5.31 9.97 34.47
CA THR A 884 6.75 9.71 34.69
C THR A 884 7.68 10.85 34.26
N ASP A 885 7.25 11.74 33.36
CA ASP A 885 8.06 12.91 32.95
C ASP A 885 8.22 13.94 34.09
N ASP A 886 7.36 13.91 35.12
CA ASP A 886 7.45 14.79 36.28
C ASP A 886 8.56 14.39 37.27
N ARG A 887 9.17 13.19 37.14
CA ARG A 887 10.16 12.66 38.10
C ARG A 887 11.62 12.86 37.70
N GLU A 888 11.91 13.20 36.44
CA GLU A 888 13.25 13.58 36.01
C GLU A 888 13.48 15.09 36.08
N GLY A 889 13.52 15.64 37.30
CA GLY A 889 14.45 16.71 37.69
C GLY A 889 14.56 18.01 36.87
N THR A 890 13.65 18.32 35.93
CA THR A 890 13.52 19.65 35.33
C THR A 890 12.18 20.25 35.74
N ALA A 891 12.22 21.14 36.72
CA ALA A 891 11.07 21.82 37.30
C ALA A 891 10.39 22.84 36.34
N THR A 892 10.33 22.58 35.03
CA THR A 892 10.09 23.64 34.03
C THR A 892 9.12 23.30 32.87
N SER A 893 8.47 22.13 32.80
CA SER A 893 7.49 21.89 31.74
C SER A 893 6.04 21.90 32.24
N ILE A 894 5.30 22.98 31.97
CA ILE A 894 3.85 23.06 32.17
C ILE A 894 3.18 21.88 31.42
N PRO A 895 2.32 21.07 32.07
CA PRO A 895 1.71 19.92 31.43
C PRO A 895 0.68 20.32 30.37
N ILE A 896 0.40 19.40 29.44
CA ILE A 896 -0.67 19.58 28.46
C ILE A 896 -2.02 19.60 29.17
N GLY A 897 -2.83 20.61 28.88
CA GLY A 897 -4.12 20.83 29.50
C GLY A 897 -4.17 22.17 30.24
N ILE A 898 -5.10 22.23 31.20
CA ILE A 898 -5.39 23.44 31.98
C ILE A 898 -4.89 23.23 33.41
N GLY A 899 -3.95 24.07 33.84
CA GLY A 899 -3.34 24.03 35.16
C GLY A 899 -4.28 24.44 36.29
N GLU A 900 -3.84 24.15 37.51
CA GLU A 900 -4.57 24.41 38.75
C GLU A 900 -4.93 25.90 38.91
N GLY A 901 -6.14 26.20 39.36
CA GLY A 901 -6.58 27.57 39.69
C GLY A 901 -6.76 28.51 38.50
N SER A 902 -6.61 28.02 37.27
CA SER A 902 -6.73 28.83 36.05
C SER A 902 -8.18 29.12 35.68
N HIS A 903 -8.45 30.32 35.16
CA HIS A 903 -9.77 30.79 34.77
C HIS A 903 -9.79 31.18 33.28
N ILE A 904 -10.59 30.47 32.49
CA ILE A 904 -10.72 30.66 31.05
C ILE A 904 -12.17 31.05 30.73
N ARG A 905 -12.35 32.18 30.05
CA ARG A 905 -13.67 32.70 29.65
C ARG A 905 -13.65 33.25 28.23
N LYS A 906 -14.66 32.89 27.43
CA LYS A 906 -14.83 33.36 26.04
C LYS A 906 -13.57 33.14 25.18
N ALA A 907 -13.04 31.93 25.24
CA ALA A 907 -11.79 31.57 24.55
C ALA A 907 -11.90 30.28 23.74
N ILE A 908 -11.05 30.17 22.72
CA ILE A 908 -10.78 28.95 21.97
C ILE A 908 -9.37 28.47 22.35
N VAL A 909 -9.29 27.32 23.00
CA VAL A 909 -8.01 26.69 23.34
C VAL A 909 -7.73 25.59 22.34
N ASP A 910 -6.75 25.80 21.46
CA ASP A 910 -6.41 24.82 20.44
C ASP A 910 -5.61 23.63 21.02
N LYS A 911 -5.41 22.60 20.20
CA LYS A 911 -4.91 21.29 20.62
C LYS A 911 -3.53 21.35 21.26
N ASN A 912 -3.32 20.48 22.24
CA ASN A 912 -2.03 20.28 22.93
C ASN A 912 -1.49 21.55 23.61
N SER A 913 -2.33 22.55 23.87
CA SER A 913 -1.94 23.75 24.62
C SER A 913 -1.61 23.40 26.07
N ARG A 914 -0.64 24.13 26.64
CA ARG A 914 -0.13 23.97 28.00
C ARG A 914 -0.41 25.25 28.76
N ILE A 915 -1.47 25.25 29.56
CA ILE A 915 -1.88 26.40 30.36
C ILE A 915 -1.39 26.17 31.78
N GLY A 916 -0.55 27.08 32.27
CA GLY A 916 0.03 27.07 33.60
C GLY A 916 -0.98 27.17 34.74
N LYS A 917 -0.48 27.24 35.96
CA LYS A 917 -1.26 27.45 37.18
C LYS A 917 -1.66 28.92 37.33
N ASN A 918 -2.85 29.17 37.86
CA ASN A 918 -3.38 30.51 38.16
C ASN A 918 -3.39 31.47 36.95
N VAL A 919 -3.55 30.92 35.74
CA VAL A 919 -3.64 31.71 34.50
C VAL A 919 -5.05 32.25 34.33
N MET A 920 -5.20 33.51 33.95
CA MET A 920 -6.49 34.13 33.61
C MET A 920 -6.55 34.46 32.13
N ILE A 921 -7.48 33.87 31.39
CA ILE A 921 -7.75 34.16 29.98
C ILE A 921 -9.18 34.68 29.91
N VAL A 922 -9.35 36.00 29.96
CA VAL A 922 -10.68 36.62 30.14
C VAL A 922 -10.93 37.84 29.25
N ASN A 923 -9.91 38.31 28.50
CA ASN A 923 -9.97 39.52 27.67
C ASN A 923 -10.57 40.70 28.43
N LYS A 924 -9.97 41.06 29.58
CA LYS A 924 -10.54 42.05 30.52
C LYS A 924 -10.77 43.41 29.87
N ASP A 925 -9.93 43.78 28.91
CA ASP A 925 -9.95 45.08 28.24
C ASP A 925 -10.90 45.11 27.01
N ASN A 926 -11.64 44.02 26.73
CA ASN A 926 -12.54 43.88 25.58
C ASN A 926 -11.87 44.25 24.25
N VAL A 927 -10.65 43.75 24.02
CA VAL A 927 -9.93 43.94 22.76
C VAL A 927 -10.66 43.18 21.65
N GLU A 928 -10.97 43.83 20.54
CA GLU A 928 -11.65 43.20 19.38
C GLU A 928 -10.68 42.40 18.51
N GLU A 929 -9.55 43.02 18.12
CA GLU A 929 -8.50 42.40 17.31
C GLU A 929 -7.15 42.69 17.97
N GLY A 930 -6.32 41.67 18.17
CA GLY A 930 -5.01 41.85 18.81
C GLY A 930 -4.28 40.56 19.15
N GLY A 931 -3.34 40.64 20.09
CA GLY A 931 -2.54 39.50 20.54
C GLY A 931 -1.17 39.38 19.85
N SER A 932 -0.42 38.35 20.24
CA SER A 932 0.94 38.10 19.75
C SER A 932 1.17 36.61 19.58
N GLU A 933 1.45 36.19 18.36
CA GLU A 933 1.79 34.79 18.07
C GLU A 933 3.00 34.30 18.85
N ALA A 934 3.99 35.17 19.08
CA ALA A 934 5.18 34.86 19.86
C ALA A 934 4.84 34.55 21.33
N LYS A 935 3.75 35.13 21.84
CA LYS A 935 3.21 34.88 23.19
C LYS A 935 2.16 33.76 23.21
N GLY A 936 1.89 33.11 22.07
CA GLY A 936 1.01 31.94 22.02
C GLY A 936 -0.49 32.23 21.93
N TYR A 937 -0.94 33.48 21.71
CA TYR A 937 -2.36 33.82 21.59
C TYR A 937 -2.65 34.91 20.55
N ILE A 938 -3.86 34.90 20.00
CA ILE A 938 -4.42 35.94 19.11
C ILE A 938 -5.84 36.25 19.60
N ILE A 939 -6.30 37.49 19.45
CA ILE A 939 -7.68 37.90 19.72
C ILE A 939 -8.31 38.31 18.39
N THR A 940 -9.48 37.74 18.08
CA THR A 940 -10.26 38.02 16.87
C THR A 940 -11.74 38.08 17.22
N ALA A 941 -12.46 39.11 16.78
CA ALA A 941 -13.85 39.38 17.16
C ALA A 941 -14.11 39.28 18.68
N GLY A 942 -13.14 39.74 19.50
CA GLY A 942 -13.23 39.69 20.95
C GLY A 942 -13.12 38.30 21.58
N ILE A 943 -12.72 37.28 20.82
CA ILE A 943 -12.50 35.90 21.27
C ILE A 943 -11.00 35.63 21.37
N VAL A 944 -10.53 35.15 22.52
CA VAL A 944 -9.11 34.80 22.70
C VAL A 944 -8.85 33.41 22.14
N VAL A 945 -7.94 33.29 21.18
CA VAL A 945 -7.52 32.03 20.55
C VAL A 945 -6.11 31.67 21.00
N ILE A 946 -6.00 30.64 21.84
CA ILE A 946 -4.70 30.06 22.24
C ILE A 946 -4.22 29.11 21.15
N LEU A 947 -2.98 29.31 20.70
CA LEU A 947 -2.41 28.58 19.56
C LEU A 947 -2.11 27.11 19.88
N LYS A 948 -2.18 26.25 18.85
CA LYS A 948 -1.82 24.82 18.97
C LYS A 948 -0.43 24.64 19.60
N GLY A 949 -0.36 23.95 20.73
CA GLY A 949 0.90 23.67 21.41
C GLY A 949 1.53 24.85 22.14
N ALA A 950 0.82 25.98 22.26
CA ALA A 950 1.29 27.14 23.02
C ALA A 950 1.51 26.80 24.48
N VAL A 951 2.49 27.48 25.08
CA VAL A 951 2.77 27.43 26.52
C VAL A 951 2.40 28.79 27.09
N ILE A 952 1.45 28.81 28.02
CA ILE A 952 1.05 29.99 28.76
C ILE A 952 1.57 29.83 30.19
N GLU A 953 2.54 30.66 30.56
CA GLU A 953 3.25 30.58 31.84
C GLU A 953 2.33 30.78 33.05
N ASP A 954 2.72 30.24 34.19
CA ASP A 954 2.00 30.38 35.45
C ASP A 954 1.73 31.86 35.80
N GLY A 955 0.52 32.17 36.27
CA GLY A 955 0.12 33.51 36.68
C GLY A 955 -0.14 34.52 35.53
N THR A 956 -0.07 34.09 34.27
CA THR A 956 -0.31 34.96 33.12
C THR A 956 -1.77 35.47 33.08
N VAL A 957 -1.97 36.73 32.68
CA VAL A 957 -3.29 37.34 32.49
C VAL A 957 -3.42 37.83 31.04
N LEU A 958 -4.41 37.31 30.31
CA LEU A 958 -4.73 37.60 28.91
C LEU A 958 -6.12 38.22 28.73
#